data_AF-A0A819GVL6-F1
#
_entry.id   AF-A0A819GVL6-F1
#
_cell.length_a   1.000
_cell.length_b   1.000
_cell.length_c   1.000
_cell.angle_alpha   90.00
_cell.angle_beta   90.00
_cell.angle_gamma   90.00
#
_symmetry.space_group_name_H-M   'P 1'
#
loop_
_entity.id
_entity.type
_entity.pdbx_description
1 polymer ?
#
loop_
_entity_poly.entity_id
_entity_poly.type
_entity_poly.pdbx_seq_one_letter_code
_entity_poly.pdbx_strand_id
1 'polypeptide(L)'
;MIGHGKILLSNIVLLVISNLINGGRIDWTIEKNPSFWYEQARLSIEEVLQRRDNTGIAKNVILFLGDGMGISTITAGRIRKGQMNGQLGEDFLTEMEQFTHLGLSKTYNINFQTPDSAGTATAYLCGVKAQLGTIGVDGRAKRSNCTSSIGTNVTSILDWAQKAGKKVGIITTTRITHATPAAAYAHVPERDWESYDTKNFGISQTQEGCLDIAHQLVLRSPPIDLLFGGGRKHFYPNTKSDIENSKLYGSRTDNRSLIDEFWRGRFIWNKTEMDKIILGTQTPLMGLFEHNHMYYETDRKPNRYDKPSLSQMTKFAIEHFLNMKQNGFFLLIEGGKIDHGHHETRARYALDEFVEFDNAIGQAKAILKEKGLLDDTLLVVTADHSHVFTMGAYSSRGSNILGFGSLDNLNVSDIDKLPVNIIAYGNGPNFPSPRNATYLSSLDTNSSNYLSPAAQPLKDESHGGEDVAVYAHGPWSHLFVGTMEQHTIAHKMAYAACWGSYTNRNGCQPMIKPTTTTTTTTTTTAPKSNGLNSFTIPVTFIKLLPERLCDKRLSPQRIDIETINNQHKLHKPVELIEPLEDVNVQENENATLVCQLSKADMDVVCYHNDCRIFFTPQSRIHAKQIDCYYKLLLDDIEYDDQEGDTACFQCRLSKLSSNIQWFKDDIRILPSECIVYSVKGDLLTLTIHNAQIEDEGNYRCMVNNQHTDATLTVEPLPVIFVKYLPKEWTVYGDEPLGLSCQLSKSNVCVIWLKNEGLRYSLYIPHRVQPGRYTIRIDDIHGQESSHQVSIGGTEIFTNEFILSFFLIRFS
;
A
#
# COMPACT_ATOMS: atom_id res chain seq x y z
N MET A 1 -39.35 20.00 -9.57
CA MET A 1 -38.05 19.72 -10.23
C MET A 1 -36.94 20.14 -9.28
N ILE A 2 -36.52 19.23 -8.40
CA ILE A 2 -35.44 19.40 -7.43
C ILE A 2 -34.52 18.19 -7.61
N GLY A 3 -33.20 18.44 -7.52
CA GLY A 3 -32.13 17.63 -8.09
C GLY A 3 -32.04 16.16 -7.67
N HIS A 4 -31.64 15.35 -8.65
CA HIS A 4 -31.11 13.99 -8.51
C HIS A 4 -29.71 13.99 -9.12
N GLY A 5 -28.75 14.57 -8.42
CA GLY A 5 -27.37 14.75 -8.90
C GLY A 5 -26.34 14.47 -7.82
N LYS A 6 -26.58 13.49 -6.96
CA LYS A 6 -25.60 12.88 -6.05
C LYS A 6 -26.11 11.45 -5.78
N ILE A 7 -25.21 10.47 -5.69
CA ILE A 7 -25.45 9.01 -5.62
C ILE A 7 -25.43 8.33 -7.00
N LEU A 8 -24.25 8.16 -7.62
CA LEU A 8 -24.04 7.09 -8.62
C LEU A 8 -22.56 6.96 -9.01
N LEU A 9 -21.66 6.60 -8.07
CA LEU A 9 -20.25 6.36 -8.43
C LEU A 9 -19.67 5.04 -7.91
N SER A 10 -20.24 4.39 -6.89
CA SER A 10 -19.81 3.03 -6.49
C SER A 10 -20.52 1.91 -7.25
N ASN A 11 -21.46 2.24 -8.15
CA ASN A 11 -22.39 1.26 -8.74
C ASN A 11 -22.17 1.02 -10.24
N ILE A 12 -21.21 1.65 -10.92
CA ILE A 12 -21.11 1.53 -12.38
C ILE A 12 -20.42 0.22 -12.78
N VAL A 13 -19.38 -0.21 -12.06
CA VAL A 13 -18.78 -1.57 -12.21
C VAL A 13 -19.76 -2.65 -11.74
N LEU A 14 -20.52 -2.37 -10.68
CA LEU A 14 -21.59 -3.25 -10.19
C LEU A 14 -22.79 -3.33 -11.16
N LEU A 15 -23.07 -2.30 -11.97
CA LEU A 15 -24.20 -2.28 -12.91
C LEU A 15 -23.98 -3.18 -14.12
N VAL A 16 -22.74 -3.33 -14.58
CA VAL A 16 -22.41 -4.27 -15.67
C VAL A 16 -22.52 -5.71 -15.18
N ILE A 17 -22.23 -5.97 -13.89
CA ILE A 17 -22.37 -7.30 -13.28
C ILE A 17 -23.84 -7.57 -12.86
N SER A 18 -24.59 -6.57 -12.39
CA SER A 18 -25.96 -6.75 -11.88
C SER A 18 -27.01 -6.94 -12.99
N ASN A 19 -26.75 -6.42 -14.20
CA ASN A 19 -27.68 -6.54 -15.32
C ASN A 19 -27.61 -7.88 -16.08
N LEU A 20 -26.79 -8.83 -15.63
CA LEU A 20 -26.63 -10.16 -16.25
C LEU A 20 -27.03 -11.31 -15.32
N ILE A 21 -27.61 -10.99 -14.17
CA ILE A 21 -28.07 -11.97 -13.18
C ILE A 21 -29.42 -12.55 -13.63
N ASN A 22 -29.37 -13.62 -14.42
CA ASN A 22 -30.51 -14.54 -14.53
C ASN A 22 -30.42 -15.55 -13.36
N GLY A 23 -31.13 -15.27 -12.26
CA GLY A 23 -31.27 -16.24 -11.16
C GLY A 23 -30.05 -16.44 -10.26
N GLY A 24 -29.16 -15.45 -10.15
CA GLY A 24 -28.07 -15.46 -9.15
C GLY A 24 -26.76 -16.13 -9.58
N ARG A 25 -26.65 -16.60 -10.83
CA ARG A 25 -25.39 -17.12 -11.39
C ARG A 25 -24.83 -16.16 -12.43
N ILE A 26 -23.54 -15.83 -12.30
CA ILE A 26 -22.80 -15.11 -13.34
C ILE A 26 -22.69 -16.04 -14.54
N ASP A 27 -23.19 -15.61 -15.68
CA ASP A 27 -22.97 -16.30 -16.94
C ASP A 27 -21.54 -16.05 -17.40
N TRP A 28 -20.59 -16.87 -16.93
CA TRP A 28 -19.19 -16.81 -17.33
C TRP A 28 -18.97 -16.97 -18.84
N THR A 29 -20.00 -17.34 -19.62
CA THR A 29 -19.88 -17.31 -21.08
C THR A 29 -19.75 -15.89 -21.62
N ILE A 30 -20.16 -14.86 -20.87
CA ILE A 30 -19.91 -13.46 -21.25
C ILE A 30 -18.42 -13.11 -21.22
N GLU A 31 -17.65 -13.71 -20.31
CA GLU A 31 -16.20 -13.53 -20.22
C GLU A 31 -15.47 -14.07 -21.46
N LYS A 32 -16.13 -14.92 -22.27
CA LYS A 32 -15.60 -15.36 -23.57
C LYS A 32 -15.61 -14.24 -24.62
N ASN A 33 -16.39 -13.18 -24.40
CA ASN A 33 -16.49 -12.05 -25.30
C ASN A 33 -15.49 -10.95 -24.90
N PRO A 34 -14.53 -10.56 -25.78
CA PRO A 34 -13.58 -9.48 -25.48
C PRO A 34 -14.22 -8.16 -25.05
N SER A 35 -15.42 -7.85 -25.53
CA SER A 35 -16.14 -6.61 -25.16
C SER A 35 -16.43 -6.51 -23.67
N PHE A 36 -16.62 -7.63 -22.97
CA PHE A 36 -16.78 -7.64 -21.51
C PHE A 36 -15.55 -7.06 -20.81
N TRP A 37 -14.36 -7.54 -21.19
CA TRP A 37 -13.09 -7.11 -20.61
C TRP A 37 -12.76 -5.65 -20.96
N TYR A 38 -13.01 -5.23 -22.20
CA TYR A 38 -12.81 -3.85 -22.62
C TYR A 38 -13.70 -2.88 -21.87
N GLU A 39 -14.97 -3.22 -21.68
CA GLU A 39 -15.92 -2.38 -20.95
C GLU A 39 -15.57 -2.30 -19.46
N GLN A 40 -15.22 -3.44 -18.83
CA GLN A 40 -14.76 -3.46 -17.44
C GLN A 40 -13.51 -2.57 -17.26
N ALA A 41 -12.54 -2.66 -18.17
CA ALA A 41 -11.35 -1.82 -18.14
C ALA A 41 -11.67 -0.33 -18.32
N ARG A 42 -12.53 0.01 -19.29
CA ARG A 42 -12.99 1.40 -19.51
C ARG A 42 -13.61 1.99 -18.24
N LEU A 43 -14.52 1.25 -17.60
CA LEU A 43 -15.19 1.68 -16.38
C LEU A 43 -14.23 1.82 -15.21
N SER A 44 -13.28 0.91 -15.06
CA SER A 44 -12.24 1.00 -14.02
C SER A 44 -11.37 2.25 -14.18
N ILE A 45 -10.98 2.58 -15.42
CA ILE A 45 -10.20 3.79 -15.72
C ILE A 45 -11.03 5.05 -15.42
N GLU A 46 -12.29 5.09 -15.86
CA GLU A 46 -13.18 6.23 -15.61
C GLU A 46 -13.40 6.48 -14.12
N GLU A 47 -13.55 5.40 -13.34
CA GLU A 47 -13.65 5.51 -11.89
C GLU A 47 -12.40 6.20 -11.31
N VAL A 48 -11.20 5.78 -11.72
CA VAL A 48 -9.93 6.37 -11.24
C VAL A 48 -9.78 7.83 -11.67
N LEU A 49 -10.10 8.16 -12.93
CA LEU A 49 -10.01 9.53 -13.45
C LEU A 49 -10.96 10.51 -12.74
N GLN A 50 -12.07 10.00 -12.20
CA GLN A 50 -13.05 10.80 -11.46
C GLN A 50 -12.73 10.93 -9.97
N ARG A 51 -11.79 10.14 -9.43
CA ARG A 51 -11.40 10.22 -8.02
C ARG A 51 -10.78 11.59 -7.73
N ARG A 52 -11.13 12.10 -6.55
CA ARG A 52 -10.57 13.34 -6.00
C ARG A 52 -9.98 13.04 -4.64
N ASP A 53 -8.79 13.57 -4.40
CA ASP A 53 -8.14 13.44 -3.10
C ASP A 53 -8.96 14.14 -2.03
N ASN A 54 -9.50 13.35 -1.10
CA ASN A 54 -10.12 13.89 0.10
C ASN A 54 -9.00 14.33 1.05
N THR A 55 -8.81 15.64 1.20
CA THR A 55 -7.80 16.26 2.08
C THR A 55 -8.41 16.85 3.35
N GLY A 56 -9.68 16.51 3.65
CA GLY A 56 -10.36 16.90 4.89
C GLY A 56 -9.72 16.33 6.15
N ILE A 57 -10.21 16.74 7.32
CA ILE A 57 -9.77 16.14 8.59
C ILE A 57 -10.64 14.91 8.86
N ALA A 58 -10.02 13.76 9.10
CA ALA A 58 -10.74 12.57 9.55
C ALA A 58 -11.36 12.81 10.92
N LYS A 59 -12.70 12.84 10.98
CA LYS A 59 -13.45 12.97 12.23
C LYS A 59 -13.32 11.69 13.05
N ASN A 60 -13.46 10.55 12.38
CA ASN A 60 -13.30 9.23 12.96
C ASN A 60 -12.18 8.48 12.23
N VAL A 61 -11.51 7.58 12.93
CA VAL A 61 -10.50 6.68 12.37
C VAL A 61 -10.86 5.26 12.80
N ILE A 62 -10.98 4.34 11.84
CA ILE A 62 -11.19 2.92 12.12
C ILE A 62 -10.05 2.14 11.47
N LEU A 63 -9.32 1.39 12.29
CA LEU A 63 -8.31 0.45 11.84
C LEU A 63 -8.89 -0.97 11.94
N PHE A 64 -9.06 -1.62 10.80
CA PHE A 64 -9.33 -3.03 10.68
C PHE A 64 -8.02 -3.78 10.51
N LEU A 65 -7.83 -4.81 11.31
CA LEU A 65 -6.62 -5.61 11.28
C LEU A 65 -6.96 -7.10 11.21
N GLY A 66 -6.61 -7.74 10.10
CA GLY A 66 -6.63 -9.19 10.00
C GLY A 66 -5.28 -9.73 10.46
N ASP A 67 -5.20 -10.29 11.66
CA ASP A 67 -3.96 -10.89 12.19
C ASP A 67 -3.56 -12.07 11.29
N GLY A 68 -2.36 -12.06 10.73
CA GLY A 68 -1.91 -13.04 9.74
C GLY A 68 -2.52 -12.93 8.33
N MET A 69 -3.31 -11.90 8.04
CA MET A 69 -4.08 -11.78 6.79
C MET A 69 -3.25 -11.26 5.60
N GLY A 70 -2.25 -12.02 5.15
CA GLY A 70 -1.44 -11.64 3.99
C GLY A 70 -2.15 -11.79 2.64
N ILE A 71 -1.42 -11.51 1.55
CA ILE A 71 -1.98 -11.42 0.18
C ILE A 71 -2.59 -12.76 -0.28
N SER A 72 -1.94 -13.88 0.05
CA SER A 72 -2.46 -15.22 -0.27
C SER A 72 -3.77 -15.49 0.48
N THR A 73 -3.84 -15.15 1.78
CA THR A 73 -5.06 -15.25 2.59
C THR A 73 -6.18 -14.36 2.04
N ILE A 74 -5.88 -13.13 1.63
CA ILE A 74 -6.85 -12.23 0.99
C ILE A 74 -7.43 -12.85 -0.28
N THR A 75 -6.58 -13.40 -1.14
CA THR A 75 -7.00 -13.99 -2.41
C THR A 75 -7.85 -15.25 -2.20
N ALA A 76 -7.40 -16.17 -1.35
CA ALA A 76 -8.16 -17.38 -1.03
C ALA A 76 -9.47 -17.04 -0.29
N GLY A 77 -9.45 -16.03 0.58
CA GLY A 77 -10.60 -15.53 1.32
C GLY A 77 -11.65 -14.89 0.41
N ARG A 78 -11.22 -14.11 -0.60
CA ARG A 78 -12.10 -13.57 -1.66
C ARG A 78 -12.84 -14.70 -2.39
N ILE A 79 -12.10 -15.72 -2.83
CA ILE A 79 -12.68 -16.88 -3.52
C ILE A 79 -13.67 -17.60 -2.62
N ARG A 80 -13.27 -17.87 -1.37
CA ARG A 80 -14.13 -18.49 -0.35
C ARG A 80 -15.42 -17.71 -0.16
N LYS A 81 -15.33 -16.38 -0.01
CA LYS A 81 -16.49 -15.50 0.18
C LYS A 81 -17.41 -15.53 -1.04
N GLY A 82 -16.88 -15.43 -2.25
CA GLY A 82 -17.68 -15.50 -3.47
C GLY A 82 -18.40 -16.84 -3.63
N GLN A 83 -17.70 -17.96 -3.34
CA GLN A 83 -18.29 -19.30 -3.37
C GLN A 83 -19.40 -19.49 -2.33
N MET A 84 -19.26 -18.91 -1.13
CA MET A 84 -20.33 -18.87 -0.13
C MET A 84 -21.57 -18.11 -0.60
N ASN A 85 -21.38 -17.12 -1.48
CA ASN A 85 -22.45 -16.33 -2.08
C ASN A 85 -22.96 -16.93 -3.41
N GLY A 86 -22.59 -18.17 -3.75
CA GLY A 86 -23.02 -18.87 -4.95
C GLY A 86 -22.37 -18.39 -6.25
N GLN A 87 -21.29 -17.60 -6.17
CA GLN A 87 -20.49 -17.13 -7.30
C GLN A 87 -19.28 -18.05 -7.52
N LEU A 88 -18.53 -17.84 -8.62
CA LEU A 88 -17.32 -18.62 -8.91
C LEU A 88 -16.23 -18.36 -7.87
N GLY A 89 -16.02 -17.10 -7.53
CA GLY A 89 -15.21 -16.67 -6.39
C GLY A 89 -14.06 -15.77 -6.77
N GLU A 90 -13.34 -16.08 -7.84
CA GLU A 90 -12.13 -15.34 -8.23
C GLU A 90 -12.44 -13.90 -8.69
N ASP A 91 -13.61 -13.69 -9.27
CA ASP A 91 -14.18 -12.40 -9.70
C ASP A 91 -14.94 -11.65 -8.59
N PHE A 92 -15.10 -12.27 -7.41
CA PHE A 92 -15.79 -11.63 -6.30
C PHE A 92 -14.99 -10.43 -5.78
N LEU A 93 -15.67 -9.33 -5.42
CA LEU A 93 -15.01 -8.16 -4.83
C LEU A 93 -15.36 -8.07 -3.35
N THR A 94 -14.38 -8.22 -2.47
CA THR A 94 -14.58 -8.10 -1.01
C THR A 94 -14.87 -6.66 -0.59
N GLU A 95 -15.29 -6.47 0.65
CA GLU A 95 -15.61 -5.13 1.18
C GLU A 95 -14.39 -4.23 1.27
N MET A 96 -13.23 -4.78 1.63
CA MET A 96 -11.95 -4.05 1.66
C MET A 96 -11.38 -3.76 0.27
N GLU A 97 -11.60 -4.63 -0.72
CA GLU A 97 -11.08 -4.43 -2.07
C GLU A 97 -11.81 -3.34 -2.86
N GLN A 98 -12.97 -2.92 -2.36
CA GLN A 98 -13.69 -1.74 -2.83
C GLN A 98 -13.07 -0.41 -2.33
N PHE A 99 -12.04 -0.45 -1.48
CA PHE A 99 -11.40 0.78 -1.00
C PHE A 99 -10.60 1.44 -2.12
N THR A 100 -10.48 2.76 -2.03
CA THR A 100 -10.00 3.59 -3.14
C THR A 100 -8.48 3.57 -3.29
N HIS A 101 -7.74 3.24 -2.24
CA HIS A 101 -6.28 3.24 -2.22
C HIS A 101 -5.74 1.93 -1.67
N LEU A 102 -4.66 1.46 -2.28
CA LEU A 102 -3.95 0.23 -1.93
C LEU A 102 -2.45 0.49 -1.91
N GLY A 103 -1.78 -0.01 -0.88
CA GLY A 103 -0.32 -0.05 -0.77
C GLY A 103 0.16 -1.37 -0.15
N LEU A 104 1.48 -1.51 -0.05
CA LEU A 104 2.17 -2.63 0.58
C LEU A 104 2.89 -2.17 1.85
N SER A 105 2.88 -2.98 2.90
CA SER A 105 3.47 -2.69 4.20
C SER A 105 4.55 -3.72 4.54
N LYS A 106 5.79 -3.25 4.74
CA LYS A 106 6.94 -4.05 5.16
C LYS A 106 6.89 -4.38 6.65
N THR A 107 6.76 -5.66 6.99
CA THR A 107 6.33 -6.13 8.33
C THR A 107 7.46 -6.48 9.30
N TYR A 108 8.71 -6.63 8.83
CA TYR A 108 9.85 -7.02 9.65
C TYR A 108 9.92 -6.29 11.01
N ASN A 109 10.23 -7.03 12.09
CA ASN A 109 10.62 -6.45 13.37
C ASN A 109 12.10 -6.05 13.32
N ILE A 110 12.55 -5.18 14.22
CA ILE A 110 13.93 -4.66 14.13
C ILE A 110 15.00 -5.74 14.27
N ASN A 111 14.67 -6.89 14.86
CA ASN A 111 15.55 -8.02 15.12
C ASN A 111 15.15 -9.32 14.39
N PHE A 112 14.04 -9.35 13.65
CA PHE A 112 13.58 -10.53 12.91
C PHE A 112 12.93 -10.14 11.58
N GLN A 113 13.29 -10.86 10.50
CA GLN A 113 12.70 -10.65 9.17
C GLN A 113 11.23 -11.07 9.15
N THR A 114 10.95 -12.29 9.59
CA THR A 114 9.58 -12.74 9.89
C THR A 114 9.20 -12.24 11.28
N PRO A 115 8.22 -11.33 11.39
CA PRO A 115 7.89 -10.71 12.66
C PRO A 115 6.95 -11.59 13.51
N ASP A 116 6.65 -11.13 14.73
CA ASP A 116 5.48 -11.55 15.48
C ASP A 116 4.45 -10.42 15.63
N SER A 117 3.23 -10.76 16.05
CA SER A 117 2.14 -9.79 16.29
C SER A 117 2.49 -8.69 17.31
N ALA A 118 3.40 -8.91 18.26
CA ALA A 118 3.74 -7.90 19.26
C ALA A 118 4.58 -6.75 18.69
N GLY A 119 5.67 -7.10 18.00
CA GLY A 119 6.54 -6.10 17.39
C GLY A 119 5.84 -5.33 16.26
N THR A 120 4.98 -5.99 15.49
CA THR A 120 4.18 -5.38 14.42
C THR A 120 3.07 -4.49 15.00
N ALA A 121 2.39 -4.92 16.07
CA ALA A 121 1.39 -4.11 16.75
C ALA A 121 1.96 -2.81 17.30
N THR A 122 3.17 -2.86 17.85
CA THR A 122 3.89 -1.64 18.22
C THR A 122 4.15 -0.74 17.00
N ALA A 123 4.46 -1.32 15.84
CA ALA A 123 4.65 -0.55 14.61
C ALA A 123 3.35 0.16 14.17
N TYR A 124 2.29 -0.56 13.83
CA TYR A 124 1.09 0.07 13.23
C TYR A 124 0.17 0.78 14.23
N LEU A 125 0.33 0.58 15.55
CA LEU A 125 -0.41 1.34 16.57
C LEU A 125 0.40 2.46 17.21
N CYS A 126 1.72 2.30 17.41
CA CYS A 126 2.55 3.33 18.09
C CYS A 126 3.45 4.11 17.14
N GLY A 127 3.56 3.69 15.89
CA GLY A 127 4.38 4.36 14.90
C GLY A 127 5.88 4.16 15.09
N VAL A 128 6.29 3.08 15.78
CA VAL A 128 7.69 2.71 16.03
C VAL A 128 7.85 1.21 15.86
N LYS A 129 8.84 0.76 15.06
CA LYS A 129 9.17 -0.67 14.99
C LYS A 129 9.87 -1.12 16.27
N ALA A 130 9.49 -2.29 16.77
CA ALA A 130 9.99 -2.85 18.03
C ALA A 130 10.65 -4.23 17.83
N GLN A 131 11.17 -4.79 18.91
CA GLN A 131 11.68 -6.16 18.93
C GLN A 131 10.53 -7.17 18.97
N LEU A 132 10.76 -8.34 18.39
CA LEU A 132 9.85 -9.48 18.47
C LEU A 132 9.49 -9.80 19.93
N GLY A 133 8.19 -10.01 20.18
CA GLY A 133 7.63 -10.36 21.49
C GLY A 133 7.45 -9.19 22.46
N THR A 134 7.81 -7.97 22.05
CA THR A 134 7.66 -6.75 22.87
C THR A 134 6.48 -5.91 22.43
N ILE A 135 5.76 -5.31 23.38
CA ILE A 135 4.51 -4.57 23.15
C ILE A 135 4.67 -3.16 23.68
N GLY A 136 4.40 -2.14 22.84
CA GLY A 136 4.32 -0.75 23.26
C GLY A 136 5.63 -0.17 23.80
N VAL A 137 6.76 -0.78 23.46
CA VAL A 137 8.11 -0.35 23.85
C VAL A 137 9.01 -0.23 22.63
N ASP A 138 9.97 0.68 22.66
CA ASP A 138 10.91 0.86 21.54
C ASP A 138 11.98 -0.24 21.47
N GLY A 139 12.81 -0.17 20.44
CA GLY A 139 13.83 -1.17 20.15
C GLY A 139 14.93 -1.38 21.19
N ARG A 140 15.00 -0.56 22.24
CA ARG A 140 15.96 -0.74 23.35
C ARG A 140 15.49 -1.81 24.34
N ALA A 141 14.18 -2.03 24.47
CA ALA A 141 13.63 -3.07 25.33
C ALA A 141 14.01 -4.46 24.80
N LYS A 142 14.58 -5.30 25.67
CA LYS A 142 14.91 -6.68 25.34
C LYS A 142 13.79 -7.60 25.78
N ARG A 143 13.45 -8.56 24.92
CA ARG A 143 12.38 -9.53 25.22
C ARG A 143 12.59 -10.21 26.58
N SER A 144 11.51 -10.33 27.35
CA SER A 144 11.45 -10.93 28.69
C SER A 144 12.33 -10.26 29.77
N ASN A 145 12.94 -9.11 29.50
CA ASN A 145 13.77 -8.38 30.47
C ASN A 145 13.05 -7.11 30.95
N CYS A 146 12.47 -7.20 32.15
CA CYS A 146 11.69 -6.11 32.73
C CYS A 146 12.51 -4.82 32.88
N THR A 147 13.67 -4.91 33.53
CA THR A 147 14.55 -3.76 33.78
C THR A 147 14.92 -3.01 32.49
N SER A 148 15.15 -3.73 31.39
CA SER A 148 15.49 -3.12 30.09
C SER A 148 14.35 -2.34 29.44
N SER A 149 13.10 -2.61 29.82
CA SER A 149 11.92 -1.96 29.28
C SER A 149 11.59 -0.63 29.95
N ILE A 150 12.17 -0.36 31.12
CA ILE A 150 11.93 0.88 31.87
C ILE A 150 12.42 2.08 31.05
N GLY A 151 11.53 3.04 30.79
CA GLY A 151 11.85 4.25 30.01
C GLY A 151 11.87 4.05 28.48
N THR A 152 11.32 2.94 27.99
CA THR A 152 11.22 2.63 26.55
C THR A 152 9.80 2.70 26.00
N ASN A 153 8.82 3.07 26.83
CA ASN A 153 7.41 3.15 26.44
C ASN A 153 7.21 4.09 25.25
N VAL A 154 6.49 3.61 24.24
CA VAL A 154 6.04 4.42 23.10
C VAL A 154 4.52 4.61 23.17
N THR A 155 4.06 5.79 22.79
CA THR A 155 2.64 6.17 22.88
C THR A 155 1.87 5.67 21.66
N SER A 156 0.67 5.13 21.86
CA SER A 156 -0.16 4.60 20.76
C SER A 156 -1.05 5.67 20.12
N ILE A 157 -1.61 5.38 18.94
CA ILE A 157 -2.63 6.21 18.32
C ILE A 157 -3.91 6.28 19.15
N LEU A 158 -4.20 5.25 19.95
CA LEU A 158 -5.30 5.29 20.92
C LEU A 158 -5.05 6.38 21.96
N ASP A 159 -3.82 6.46 22.52
CA ASP A 159 -3.45 7.55 23.43
C ASP A 159 -3.53 8.92 22.72
N TRP A 160 -3.07 9.01 21.47
CA TRP A 160 -3.12 10.26 20.71
C TRP A 160 -4.57 10.71 20.47
N ALA A 161 -5.47 9.78 20.17
CA ALA A 161 -6.90 10.04 20.00
C ALA A 161 -7.53 10.51 21.32
N GLN A 162 -7.26 9.82 22.44
CA GLN A 162 -7.80 10.24 23.75
C GLN A 162 -7.27 11.61 24.17
N LYS A 163 -5.98 11.90 23.97
CA LYS A 163 -5.40 13.22 24.22
C LYS A 163 -6.04 14.31 23.35
N ALA A 164 -6.47 13.96 22.14
CA ALA A 164 -7.24 14.83 21.25
C ALA A 164 -8.75 14.91 21.60
N GLY A 165 -9.17 14.36 22.74
CA GLY A 165 -10.55 14.37 23.21
C GLY A 165 -11.50 13.47 22.42
N LYS A 166 -10.97 12.45 21.73
CA LYS A 166 -11.75 11.45 20.99
C LYS A 166 -12.11 10.27 21.88
N LYS A 167 -13.22 9.63 21.55
CA LYS A 167 -13.59 8.33 22.13
C LYS A 167 -12.75 7.23 21.53
N VAL A 168 -12.46 6.18 22.29
CA VAL A 168 -11.63 5.08 21.81
C VAL A 168 -12.21 3.72 22.15
N GLY A 169 -12.08 2.79 21.21
CA GLY A 169 -12.49 1.41 21.43
C GLY A 169 -11.59 0.38 20.79
N ILE A 170 -11.65 -0.82 21.33
CA ILE A 170 -10.97 -2.02 20.82
C ILE A 170 -11.98 -3.15 20.73
N ILE A 171 -12.03 -3.81 19.59
CA ILE A 171 -12.81 -5.01 19.32
C ILE A 171 -11.87 -6.06 18.76
N THR A 172 -11.95 -7.29 19.28
CA THR A 172 -11.14 -8.40 18.80
C THR A 172 -11.85 -9.73 18.98
N THR A 173 -11.55 -10.73 18.14
CA THR A 173 -11.91 -12.13 18.38
C THR A 173 -10.89 -12.87 19.26
N THR A 174 -9.80 -12.23 19.65
CA THR A 174 -8.79 -12.80 20.54
C THR A 174 -9.05 -12.42 22.00
N ARG A 175 -8.05 -12.60 22.87
CA ARG A 175 -8.11 -12.09 24.24
C ARG A 175 -7.84 -10.59 24.18
N ILE A 176 -8.51 -9.78 24.99
CA ILE A 176 -8.22 -8.33 25.02
C ILE A 176 -6.77 -8.02 25.47
N THR A 177 -6.11 -9.01 26.10
CA THR A 177 -4.71 -9.00 26.54
C THR A 177 -3.73 -9.59 25.51
N HIS A 178 -4.22 -10.07 24.35
CA HIS A 178 -3.38 -10.54 23.27
C HIS A 178 -2.51 -9.40 22.70
N ALA A 179 -1.45 -9.73 21.97
CA ALA A 179 -0.44 -8.76 21.55
C ALA A 179 -1.00 -7.57 20.77
N THR A 180 -1.82 -7.86 19.76
CA THR A 180 -2.48 -6.87 18.90
C THR A 180 -3.32 -5.84 19.67
N PRO A 181 -4.32 -6.22 20.48
CA PRO A 181 -5.10 -5.25 21.25
C PRO A 181 -4.26 -4.61 22.37
N ALA A 182 -3.33 -5.37 22.97
CA ALA A 182 -2.47 -4.88 24.05
C ALA A 182 -1.57 -3.73 23.62
N ALA A 183 -1.01 -3.73 22.41
CA ALA A 183 -0.15 -2.63 21.93
C ALA A 183 -0.87 -1.28 21.82
N ALA A 184 -2.21 -1.27 21.84
CA ALA A 184 -2.96 -0.01 21.91
C ALA A 184 -2.90 0.65 23.30
N TYR A 185 -2.55 -0.07 24.37
CA TYR A 185 -2.63 0.44 25.74
C TYR A 185 -1.53 0.00 26.71
N ALA A 186 -0.80 -1.07 26.42
CA ALA A 186 0.18 -1.69 27.33
C ALA A 186 1.60 -1.49 26.85
N HIS A 187 2.54 -1.58 27.81
CA HIS A 187 3.97 -1.51 27.60
C HIS A 187 4.62 -2.67 28.34
N VAL A 188 5.03 -3.72 27.62
CA VAL A 188 5.67 -4.90 28.21
C VAL A 188 6.77 -5.45 27.31
N PRO A 189 7.90 -5.92 27.86
CA PRO A 189 8.94 -6.60 27.09
C PRO A 189 8.60 -8.06 26.76
N GLU A 190 7.45 -8.58 27.17
CA GLU A 190 7.03 -9.95 26.88
C GLU A 190 5.52 -10.02 26.72
N ARG A 191 5.08 -10.40 25.52
CA ARG A 191 3.66 -10.54 25.16
C ARG A 191 2.92 -11.58 26.00
N ASP A 192 3.63 -12.59 26.50
CA ASP A 192 3.04 -13.66 27.31
C ASP A 192 2.75 -13.24 28.77
N TRP A 193 3.11 -12.01 29.17
CA TRP A 193 2.78 -11.44 30.48
C TRP A 193 1.34 -10.91 30.53
N GLU A 194 0.38 -11.70 30.05
CA GLU A 194 -1.03 -11.31 29.94
C GLU A 194 -1.71 -11.13 31.31
N SER A 195 -1.26 -11.88 32.33
CA SER A 195 -1.76 -11.83 33.70
C SER A 195 -0.67 -12.16 34.72
N TYR A 196 -0.91 -11.85 36.00
CA TYR A 196 -0.08 -12.33 37.10
C TYR A 196 -0.21 -13.85 37.28
N ASP A 197 0.68 -14.60 36.62
CA ASP A 197 0.83 -16.04 36.70
C ASP A 197 2.29 -16.36 37.03
N THR A 198 2.56 -16.84 38.24
CA THR A 198 3.91 -17.18 38.73
C THR A 198 4.75 -18.07 37.80
N LYS A 199 4.16 -18.73 36.79
CA LYS A 199 4.89 -19.44 35.74
C LYS A 199 5.58 -18.52 34.73
N ASN A 200 4.95 -17.41 34.37
CA ASN A 200 5.39 -16.50 33.29
C ASN A 200 5.70 -15.09 33.80
N PHE A 201 4.89 -14.56 34.72
CA PHE A 201 5.00 -13.22 35.29
C PHE A 201 4.60 -13.22 36.78
N GLY A 202 5.53 -12.84 37.64
CA GLY A 202 5.30 -12.88 39.08
C GLY A 202 6.12 -11.87 39.86
N ILE A 203 6.50 -12.24 41.08
CA ILE A 203 7.07 -11.32 42.07
C ILE A 203 8.40 -10.70 41.63
N SER A 204 9.21 -11.40 40.84
CA SER A 204 10.49 -10.86 40.35
C SER A 204 10.26 -9.67 39.43
N GLN A 205 9.41 -9.85 38.41
CA GLN A 205 9.13 -8.81 37.43
C GLN A 205 8.39 -7.63 38.03
N THR A 206 7.49 -7.86 38.99
CA THR A 206 6.80 -6.77 39.70
C THR A 206 7.74 -5.98 40.60
N GLN A 207 8.70 -6.63 41.27
CA GLN A 207 9.75 -5.94 42.03
C GLN A 207 10.69 -5.12 41.14
N GLU A 208 10.93 -5.58 39.90
CA GLU A 208 11.67 -4.82 38.88
C GLU A 208 10.88 -3.67 38.25
N GLY A 209 9.58 -3.53 38.58
CA GLY A 209 8.73 -2.42 38.16
C GLY A 209 7.84 -2.69 36.94
N CYS A 210 7.74 -3.93 36.47
CA CYS A 210 6.81 -4.31 35.41
C CYS A 210 5.42 -4.66 35.96
N LEU A 211 4.45 -4.61 35.06
CA LEU A 211 3.06 -4.94 35.36
C LEU A 211 2.49 -5.81 34.23
N ASP A 212 1.67 -6.81 34.56
CA ASP A 212 1.00 -7.63 33.54
C ASP A 212 -0.01 -6.82 32.73
N ILE A 213 -0.27 -7.27 31.50
CA ILE A 213 -1.11 -6.57 30.53
C ILE A 213 -2.53 -6.34 31.07
N ALA A 214 -3.15 -7.35 31.70
CA ALA A 214 -4.49 -7.22 32.29
C ALA A 214 -4.55 -6.14 33.38
N HIS A 215 -3.53 -6.06 34.24
CA HIS A 215 -3.41 -4.97 35.22
C HIS A 215 -3.23 -3.60 34.56
N GLN A 216 -2.37 -3.48 33.54
CA GLN A 216 -2.19 -2.21 32.81
C GLN A 216 -3.51 -1.70 32.20
N LEU A 217 -4.33 -2.60 31.65
CA LEU A 217 -5.64 -2.27 31.09
C LEU A 217 -6.57 -1.61 32.12
N VAL A 218 -6.75 -2.23 33.29
CA VAL A 218 -7.75 -1.78 34.28
C VAL A 218 -7.29 -0.57 35.09
N LEU A 219 -5.98 -0.31 35.18
CA LEU A 219 -5.42 0.85 35.88
C LEU A 219 -5.34 2.11 35.00
N ARG A 220 -5.61 1.98 33.70
CA ARG A 220 -5.51 3.08 32.74
C ARG A 220 -6.45 4.24 33.08
N SER A 221 -5.94 5.47 32.93
CA SER A 221 -6.71 6.70 33.05
C SER A 221 -6.37 7.68 31.90
N PRO A 222 -7.35 8.18 31.11
CA PRO A 222 -8.76 7.78 31.15
C PRO A 222 -8.95 6.32 30.69
N PRO A 223 -10.00 5.63 31.17
CA PRO A 223 -10.31 4.27 30.70
C PRO A 223 -10.62 4.27 29.20
N ILE A 224 -10.44 3.11 28.56
CA ILE A 224 -10.91 2.88 27.18
C ILE A 224 -12.44 2.83 27.20
N ASP A 225 -13.09 3.56 26.29
CA ASP A 225 -14.55 3.71 26.32
C ASP A 225 -15.29 2.42 25.96
N LEU A 226 -14.72 1.57 25.10
CA LEU A 226 -15.28 0.28 24.70
C LEU A 226 -14.20 -0.78 24.48
N LEU A 227 -14.34 -1.93 25.15
CA LEU A 227 -13.41 -3.06 25.06
C LEU A 227 -14.21 -4.36 24.84
N PHE A 228 -14.17 -4.92 23.65
CA PHE A 228 -14.90 -6.15 23.30
C PHE A 228 -13.94 -7.25 22.81
N GLY A 229 -14.03 -8.44 23.40
CA GLY A 229 -13.26 -9.61 22.99
C GLY A 229 -13.37 -10.76 23.98
N GLY A 230 -12.36 -11.61 24.07
CA GLY A 230 -12.26 -12.68 25.06
C GLY A 230 -11.27 -12.39 26.19
N GLY A 231 -10.94 -13.40 26.98
CA GLY A 231 -9.82 -13.39 27.92
C GLY A 231 -10.19 -13.19 29.38
N ARG A 232 -11.43 -13.51 29.80
CA ARG A 232 -11.86 -13.37 31.21
C ARG A 232 -10.89 -14.00 32.21
N LYS A 233 -10.23 -15.10 31.84
CA LYS A 233 -9.30 -15.81 32.72
C LYS A 233 -8.17 -14.93 33.26
N HIS A 234 -7.74 -13.90 32.54
CA HIS A 234 -6.60 -13.05 32.93
C HIS A 234 -6.95 -12.01 34.00
N PHE A 235 -8.25 -11.84 34.27
CA PHE A 235 -8.76 -10.83 35.21
C PHE A 235 -9.25 -11.42 36.53
N TYR A 236 -9.33 -12.74 36.66
CA TYR A 236 -9.85 -13.42 37.85
C TYR A 236 -8.83 -14.39 38.47
N PRO A 237 -8.91 -14.63 39.79
CA PRO A 237 -7.99 -15.53 40.47
C PRO A 237 -8.25 -16.98 40.07
N ASN A 238 -7.22 -17.81 40.15
CA ASN A 238 -7.30 -19.24 39.85
C ASN A 238 -8.19 -20.06 40.81
N THR A 239 -8.73 -19.40 41.83
CA THR A 239 -9.75 -19.92 42.76
C THR A 239 -11.18 -19.59 42.32
N LYS A 240 -11.38 -18.66 41.38
CA LYS A 240 -12.69 -18.24 40.88
C LYS A 240 -13.02 -18.95 39.58
N SER A 241 -14.14 -19.67 39.57
CA SER A 241 -14.65 -20.33 38.37
C SER A 241 -15.16 -19.32 37.34
N ASP A 242 -15.04 -19.64 36.06
CA ASP A 242 -15.57 -18.84 34.96
C ASP A 242 -17.10 -18.80 34.99
N ILE A 243 -17.68 -17.63 34.66
CA ILE A 243 -19.12 -17.39 34.72
C ILE A 243 -19.92 -18.27 33.74
N GLU A 244 -19.30 -18.71 32.64
CA GLU A 244 -19.98 -19.50 31.60
C GLU A 244 -19.75 -21.00 31.76
N ASN A 245 -18.62 -21.37 32.37
CA ASN A 245 -18.23 -22.75 32.55
C ASN A 245 -17.53 -22.94 33.89
N SER A 246 -18.25 -23.54 34.84
CA SER A 246 -17.75 -23.77 36.20
C SER A 246 -16.54 -24.71 36.30
N LYS A 247 -16.16 -25.38 35.21
CA LYS A 247 -14.94 -26.22 35.14
C LYS A 247 -13.69 -25.45 34.75
N LEU A 248 -13.84 -24.22 34.25
CA LEU A 248 -12.74 -23.32 33.91
C LEU A 248 -12.55 -22.32 35.06
N TYR A 249 -11.32 -21.88 35.28
CA TYR A 249 -10.94 -21.01 36.39
C TYR A 249 -10.05 -19.89 35.91
N GLY A 250 -10.04 -18.77 36.64
CA GLY A 250 -9.09 -17.69 36.41
C GLY A 250 -7.63 -18.18 36.37
N SER A 251 -6.74 -17.33 35.86
CA SER A 251 -5.31 -17.62 35.76
C SER A 251 -4.48 -16.87 36.79
N ARG A 252 -5.07 -15.89 37.48
CA ARG A 252 -4.30 -15.04 38.38
C ARG A 252 -3.91 -15.76 39.66
N THR A 253 -2.62 -15.73 39.96
CA THR A 253 -2.01 -16.38 41.14
C THR A 253 -1.79 -15.42 42.31
N ASP A 254 -2.06 -14.12 42.12
CA ASP A 254 -2.04 -13.09 43.17
C ASP A 254 -3.36 -13.00 43.97
N ASN A 255 -4.30 -13.92 43.71
CA ASN A 255 -5.63 -13.98 44.32
C ASN A 255 -6.48 -12.70 44.09
N ARG A 256 -6.22 -11.96 42.99
CA ARG A 256 -6.94 -10.73 42.66
C ARG A 256 -8.01 -10.92 41.59
N SER A 257 -9.12 -10.20 41.74
CA SER A 257 -10.18 -10.04 40.73
C SER A 257 -10.13 -8.63 40.17
N LEU A 258 -9.38 -8.42 39.09
CA LEU A 258 -9.09 -7.10 38.53
C LEU A 258 -10.33 -6.33 38.08
N ILE A 259 -11.29 -7.01 37.48
CA ILE A 259 -12.56 -6.39 37.07
C ILE A 259 -13.32 -5.91 38.31
N ASP A 260 -13.43 -6.75 39.34
CA ASP A 260 -14.18 -6.43 40.55
C ASP A 260 -13.49 -5.31 41.37
N GLU A 261 -12.16 -5.29 41.37
CA GLU A 261 -11.35 -4.35 42.16
C GLU A 261 -11.17 -2.98 41.49
N PHE A 262 -10.97 -2.96 40.16
CA PHE A 262 -10.47 -1.78 39.45
C PHE A 262 -11.35 -1.27 38.32
N TRP A 263 -12.10 -2.13 37.63
CA TRP A 263 -12.90 -1.68 36.49
C TRP A 263 -14.05 -0.77 36.96
N ARG A 264 -14.04 0.48 36.51
CA ARG A 264 -15.06 1.50 36.86
C ARG A 264 -16.12 1.71 35.77
N GLY A 265 -16.18 0.80 34.80
CA GLY A 265 -17.20 0.78 33.76
C GLY A 265 -18.25 -0.31 33.98
N ARG A 266 -19.09 -0.54 32.98
CA ARG A 266 -20.01 -1.67 32.94
C ARG A 266 -19.30 -2.88 32.34
N PHE A 267 -19.34 -4.01 33.05
CA PHE A 267 -18.86 -5.28 32.55
C PHE A 267 -20.03 -6.11 31.99
N ILE A 268 -19.82 -6.75 30.85
CA ILE A 268 -20.75 -7.71 30.22
C ILE A 268 -19.97 -8.93 29.71
N TRP A 269 -20.65 -10.06 29.56
CA TRP A 269 -19.97 -11.33 29.19
C TRP A 269 -20.68 -12.15 28.12
N ASN A 270 -21.84 -11.71 27.63
CA ASN A 270 -22.58 -12.39 26.57
C ASN A 270 -23.31 -11.40 25.64
N LYS A 271 -23.83 -11.92 24.53
CA LYS A 271 -24.55 -11.11 23.54
C LYS A 271 -25.86 -10.57 24.10
N THR A 272 -26.60 -11.34 24.89
CA THR A 272 -27.85 -10.90 25.50
C THR A 272 -27.67 -9.64 26.36
N GLU A 273 -26.58 -9.54 27.10
CA GLU A 273 -26.23 -8.34 27.88
C GLU A 273 -25.78 -7.18 27.00
N MET A 274 -25.04 -7.46 25.93
CA MET A 274 -24.64 -6.46 24.92
C MET A 274 -25.87 -5.82 24.27
N ASP A 275 -26.86 -6.63 23.87
CA ASP A 275 -28.10 -6.16 23.22
C ASP A 275 -28.96 -5.29 24.16
N LYS A 276 -28.76 -5.37 25.48
CA LYS A 276 -29.47 -4.55 26.49
C LYS A 276 -28.77 -3.22 26.78
N ILE A 277 -27.60 -2.96 26.20
CA ILE A 277 -26.89 -1.70 26.44
C ILE A 277 -27.60 -0.56 25.71
N ILE A 278 -27.86 0.53 26.44
CA ILE A 278 -28.30 1.80 25.84
C ILE A 278 -27.11 2.43 25.11
N LEU A 279 -27.25 2.61 23.80
CA LEU A 279 -26.23 3.23 22.95
C LEU A 279 -25.93 4.68 23.41
N GLY A 280 -24.67 5.10 23.24
CA GLY A 280 -24.23 6.46 23.59
C GLY A 280 -24.00 6.73 25.08
N THR A 281 -24.07 5.71 25.95
CA THR A 281 -23.72 5.89 27.38
C THR A 281 -22.27 6.39 27.54
N GLN A 282 -22.05 7.28 28.50
CA GLN A 282 -20.70 7.77 28.84
C GLN A 282 -19.93 6.81 29.75
N THR A 283 -20.61 5.81 30.32
CA THR A 283 -19.97 4.77 31.13
C THR A 283 -19.14 3.84 30.23
N PRO A 284 -17.84 3.65 30.49
CA PRO A 284 -17.01 2.72 29.74
C PRO A 284 -17.59 1.30 29.75
N LEU A 285 -17.43 0.57 28.65
CA LEU A 285 -17.96 -0.78 28.47
C LEU A 285 -16.82 -1.79 28.29
N MET A 286 -16.85 -2.88 29.06
CA MET A 286 -15.96 -4.03 28.89
C MET A 286 -16.80 -5.28 28.69
N GLY A 287 -16.75 -5.83 27.48
CA GLY A 287 -17.38 -7.08 27.09
C GLY A 287 -16.36 -8.17 26.89
N LEU A 288 -16.25 -9.11 27.84
CA LEU A 288 -15.38 -10.28 27.72
C LEU A 288 -16.22 -11.52 27.51
N PHE A 289 -16.38 -11.89 26.25
CA PHE A 289 -17.33 -12.89 25.78
C PHE A 289 -16.85 -14.32 25.93
N GLU A 290 -15.56 -14.57 26.13
CA GLU A 290 -15.04 -15.92 26.37
C GLU A 290 -14.00 -15.98 27.49
N HIS A 291 -13.84 -17.19 28.03
CA HIS A 291 -12.84 -17.49 29.04
C HIS A 291 -11.41 -17.18 28.54
N ASN A 292 -11.15 -17.55 27.28
CA ASN A 292 -9.90 -17.37 26.55
C ASN A 292 -10.20 -16.55 25.26
N HIS A 293 -9.57 -16.84 24.13
CA HIS A 293 -9.98 -16.31 22.83
C HIS A 293 -11.46 -16.63 22.55
N MET A 294 -12.09 -15.84 21.69
CA MET A 294 -13.42 -16.16 21.18
C MET A 294 -13.37 -17.44 20.33
N TYR A 295 -14.52 -18.11 20.19
CA TYR A 295 -14.65 -19.25 19.28
C TYR A 295 -14.36 -18.83 17.83
N TYR A 296 -13.90 -19.79 17.02
CA TYR A 296 -13.92 -19.62 15.57
C TYR A 296 -15.36 -19.41 15.10
N GLU A 297 -15.55 -18.56 14.09
CA GLU A 297 -16.81 -18.28 13.42
C GLU A 297 -17.40 -19.55 12.83
N THR A 298 -16.56 -20.42 12.25
CA THR A 298 -16.99 -21.74 11.75
C THR A 298 -17.71 -22.58 12.82
N ASP A 299 -17.30 -22.44 14.08
CA ASP A 299 -17.88 -23.19 15.20
C ASP A 299 -18.98 -22.42 15.94
N ARG A 300 -19.16 -21.13 15.62
CA ARG A 300 -20.13 -20.25 16.28
C ARG A 300 -21.54 -20.61 15.84
N LYS A 301 -22.27 -21.32 16.69
CA LYS A 301 -23.67 -21.69 16.43
C LYS A 301 -24.63 -20.57 16.81
N PRO A 302 -25.54 -20.15 15.90
CA PRO A 302 -26.62 -19.23 16.24
C PRO A 302 -27.42 -19.77 17.44
N ASN A 303 -27.65 -18.93 18.46
CA ASN A 303 -28.46 -19.20 19.66
C ASN A 303 -27.91 -20.23 20.68
N ARG A 304 -26.89 -21.04 20.37
CA ARG A 304 -26.38 -22.07 21.31
C ARG A 304 -25.33 -21.57 22.30
N TYR A 305 -24.65 -20.46 21.99
CA TYR A 305 -23.54 -19.95 22.82
C TYR A 305 -23.69 -18.51 23.30
N ASP A 306 -24.73 -17.77 22.89
CA ASP A 306 -24.96 -16.36 23.27
C ASP A 306 -23.69 -15.47 23.13
N LYS A 307 -22.97 -15.62 22.02
CA LYS A 307 -21.74 -14.86 21.69
C LYS A 307 -21.98 -13.95 20.49
N PRO A 308 -21.53 -12.68 20.53
CA PRO A 308 -21.59 -11.81 19.37
C PRO A 308 -20.54 -12.23 18.33
N SER A 309 -20.85 -12.08 17.04
CA SER A 309 -19.84 -12.15 15.97
C SER A 309 -19.02 -10.86 15.91
N LEU A 310 -17.91 -10.86 15.17
CA LEU A 310 -17.12 -9.65 14.95
C LEU A 310 -17.94 -8.53 14.28
N SER A 311 -18.78 -8.89 13.30
CA SER A 311 -19.73 -7.97 12.66
C SER A 311 -20.72 -7.37 13.66
N GLN A 312 -21.24 -8.18 14.60
CA GLN A 312 -22.18 -7.71 15.62
C GLN A 312 -21.52 -6.77 16.63
N MET A 313 -20.31 -7.10 17.08
CA MET A 313 -19.51 -6.22 17.95
C MET A 313 -19.18 -4.90 17.23
N THR A 314 -18.77 -4.96 15.97
CA THR A 314 -18.46 -3.80 15.13
C THR A 314 -19.66 -2.87 14.96
N LYS A 315 -20.81 -3.43 14.59
CA LYS A 315 -22.06 -2.68 14.48
C LYS A 315 -22.37 -1.95 15.78
N PHE A 316 -22.35 -2.68 16.90
CA PHE A 316 -22.63 -2.10 18.20
C PHE A 316 -21.70 -0.93 18.51
N ALA A 317 -20.38 -1.11 18.35
CA ALA A 317 -19.40 -0.10 18.73
C ALA A 317 -19.55 1.19 17.91
N ILE A 318 -19.74 1.07 16.61
CA ILE A 318 -19.92 2.23 15.73
C ILE A 318 -21.23 2.95 16.07
N GLU A 319 -22.35 2.24 16.17
CA GLU A 319 -23.63 2.84 16.58
C GLU A 319 -23.53 3.49 17.96
N HIS A 320 -22.84 2.84 18.89
CA HIS A 320 -22.61 3.34 20.24
C HIS A 320 -21.85 4.67 20.24
N PHE A 321 -20.71 4.76 19.54
CA PHE A 321 -19.94 6.01 19.46
C PHE A 321 -20.66 7.12 18.71
N LEU A 322 -21.38 6.80 17.63
CA LEU A 322 -22.17 7.78 16.89
C LEU A 322 -23.29 8.39 17.75
N ASN A 323 -23.79 7.66 18.75
CA ASN A 323 -24.79 8.16 19.70
C ASN A 323 -24.20 8.97 20.87
N MET A 324 -22.88 9.03 21.06
CA MET A 324 -22.27 9.75 22.20
C MET A 324 -22.25 11.29 22.08
N LYS A 325 -22.74 11.89 20.98
CA LYS A 325 -22.71 13.35 20.71
C LYS A 325 -21.31 14.00 20.91
N GLN A 326 -20.23 13.30 20.57
CA GLN A 326 -18.84 13.78 20.75
C GLN A 326 -18.08 13.97 19.43
N ASN A 327 -16.88 14.54 19.52
CA ASN A 327 -16.03 15.00 18.41
C ASN A 327 -15.34 13.87 17.59
N GLY A 328 -15.91 12.67 17.56
CA GLY A 328 -15.40 11.52 16.81
C GLY A 328 -14.64 10.50 17.66
N PHE A 329 -14.14 9.44 17.02
CA PHE A 329 -13.56 8.29 17.71
C PHE A 329 -12.41 7.61 16.95
N PHE A 330 -11.57 6.87 17.68
CA PHE A 330 -10.68 5.84 17.14
C PHE A 330 -11.21 4.46 17.50
N LEU A 331 -11.23 3.54 16.55
CA LEU A 331 -11.67 2.16 16.79
C LEU A 331 -10.71 1.17 16.14
N LEU A 332 -10.13 0.28 16.94
CA LEU A 332 -9.39 -0.90 16.49
C LEU A 332 -10.35 -2.10 16.40
N ILE A 333 -10.38 -2.77 15.25
CA ILE A 333 -11.20 -3.97 15.00
C ILE A 333 -10.30 -5.06 14.45
N GLU A 334 -10.15 -6.14 15.20
CA GLU A 334 -9.22 -7.21 14.89
C GLU A 334 -9.95 -8.52 14.58
N GLY A 335 -9.69 -9.09 13.40
CA GLY A 335 -10.01 -10.46 13.02
C GLY A 335 -8.89 -11.42 13.43
N GLY A 336 -8.58 -11.50 14.73
CA GLY A 336 -7.31 -12.10 15.18
C GLY A 336 -7.28 -13.62 15.22
N LYS A 337 -8.40 -14.27 14.88
CA LYS A 337 -8.50 -15.73 14.76
C LYS A 337 -8.14 -16.23 13.36
N ILE A 338 -7.91 -15.33 12.39
CA ILE A 338 -7.36 -15.67 11.06
C ILE A 338 -5.99 -16.34 11.27
N ASP A 339 -5.09 -15.67 11.99
CA ASP A 339 -3.77 -16.16 12.40
C ASP A 339 -3.81 -17.54 13.06
N HIS A 340 -4.63 -17.71 14.10
CA HIS A 340 -4.73 -19.01 14.78
C HIS A 340 -5.18 -20.14 13.84
N GLY A 341 -6.06 -19.85 12.88
CA GLY A 341 -6.48 -20.84 11.88
C GLY A 341 -5.31 -21.28 10.99
N HIS A 342 -4.42 -20.35 10.64
CA HIS A 342 -3.21 -20.64 9.87
C HIS A 342 -2.16 -21.41 10.69
N HIS A 343 -1.90 -21.00 11.94
CA HIS A 343 -1.02 -21.73 12.87
C HIS A 343 -1.41 -23.21 13.01
N GLU A 344 -2.72 -23.50 13.06
CA GLU A 344 -3.27 -24.85 13.12
C GLU A 344 -3.22 -25.60 11.77
N THR A 345 -2.78 -24.98 10.67
CA THR A 345 -2.92 -25.43 9.27
C THR A 345 -4.36 -25.74 8.87
N ARG A 346 -5.33 -25.11 9.53
CA ARG A 346 -6.77 -25.24 9.27
C ARG A 346 -7.24 -24.11 8.38
N ALA A 347 -6.93 -24.21 7.08
CA ALA A 347 -7.31 -23.19 6.11
C ALA A 347 -8.81 -22.84 6.13
N ARG A 348 -9.69 -23.82 6.38
CA ARG A 348 -11.13 -23.56 6.53
C ARG A 348 -11.43 -22.54 7.63
N TYR A 349 -10.78 -22.65 8.79
CA TYR A 349 -10.96 -21.71 9.90
C TYR A 349 -10.40 -20.34 9.56
N ALA A 350 -9.17 -20.27 9.05
CA ALA A 350 -8.56 -18.99 8.67
C ALA A 350 -9.41 -18.23 7.62
N LEU A 351 -9.93 -18.93 6.61
CA LEU A 351 -10.71 -18.31 5.54
C LEU A 351 -12.14 -17.95 5.97
N ASP A 352 -12.78 -18.72 6.85
CA ASP A 352 -14.09 -18.33 7.38
C ASP A 352 -13.98 -17.14 8.35
N GLU A 353 -12.90 -17.06 9.14
CA GLU A 353 -12.58 -15.86 9.96
C GLU A 353 -12.35 -14.63 9.07
N PHE A 354 -11.62 -14.79 7.96
CA PHE A 354 -11.46 -13.75 6.96
C PHE A 354 -12.82 -13.26 6.43
N VAL A 355 -13.74 -14.17 6.11
CA VAL A 355 -15.07 -13.80 5.61
C VAL A 355 -15.82 -12.96 6.64
N GLU A 356 -15.77 -13.34 7.92
CA GLU A 356 -16.43 -12.58 8.99
C GLU A 356 -15.75 -11.24 9.28
N PHE A 357 -14.42 -11.17 9.17
CA PHE A 357 -13.67 -9.92 9.23
C PHE A 357 -14.08 -8.97 8.09
N ASP A 358 -14.17 -9.46 6.86
CA ASP A 358 -14.62 -8.64 5.72
C ASP A 358 -16.11 -8.27 5.83
N ASN A 359 -16.96 -9.12 6.43
CA ASN A 359 -18.34 -8.76 6.77
C ASN A 359 -18.40 -7.61 7.78
N ALA A 360 -17.51 -7.58 8.78
CA ALA A 360 -17.44 -6.49 9.75
C ALA A 360 -17.06 -5.16 9.09
N ILE A 361 -16.15 -5.19 8.10
CA ILE A 361 -15.81 -4.03 7.25
C ILE A 361 -17.07 -3.55 6.50
N GLY A 362 -17.81 -4.48 5.88
CA GLY A 362 -19.08 -4.17 5.19
C GLY A 362 -20.11 -3.52 6.11
N GLN A 363 -20.28 -4.03 7.34
CA GLN A 363 -21.18 -3.44 8.34
C GLN A 363 -20.78 -2.02 8.70
N ALA A 364 -19.49 -1.77 8.93
CA ALA A 364 -19.01 -0.43 9.24
C ALA A 364 -19.25 0.55 8.09
N LYS A 365 -18.93 0.16 6.86
CA LYS A 365 -19.20 0.97 5.65
C LYS A 365 -20.69 1.29 5.53
N ALA A 366 -21.56 0.30 5.73
CA ALA A 366 -23.00 0.46 5.62
C ALA A 366 -23.54 1.48 6.63
N ILE A 367 -23.16 1.36 7.91
CA ILE A 367 -23.58 2.28 8.97
C ILE A 367 -23.07 3.70 8.69
N LEU A 368 -21.79 3.84 8.36
CA LEU A 368 -21.19 5.15 8.07
C LEU A 368 -21.81 5.80 6.84
N LYS A 369 -22.11 5.03 5.80
CA LYS A 369 -22.80 5.51 4.60
C LYS A 369 -24.22 5.97 4.91
N GLU A 370 -24.99 5.19 5.68
CA GLU A 370 -26.34 5.56 6.13
C GLU A 370 -26.34 6.87 6.93
N LYS A 371 -25.31 7.10 7.75
CA LYS A 371 -25.16 8.34 8.54
C LYS A 371 -24.48 9.49 7.79
N GLY A 372 -24.08 9.30 6.52
CA GLY A 372 -23.39 10.31 5.73
C GLY A 372 -21.99 10.66 6.26
N LEU A 373 -21.33 9.72 6.95
CA LEU A 373 -20.03 9.89 7.61
C LEU A 373 -18.90 9.08 6.96
N LEU A 374 -19.19 8.34 5.89
CA LEU A 374 -18.19 7.53 5.20
C LEU A 374 -17.01 8.39 4.69
N ASP A 375 -17.31 9.53 4.07
CA ASP A 375 -16.29 10.47 3.56
C ASP A 375 -15.61 11.31 4.67
N ASP A 376 -16.16 11.31 5.89
CA ASP A 376 -15.59 11.99 7.08
C ASP A 376 -14.78 11.02 7.96
N THR A 377 -14.76 9.74 7.61
CA THR A 377 -14.13 8.67 8.40
C THR A 377 -12.99 8.06 7.61
N LEU A 378 -11.79 8.06 8.18
CA LEU A 378 -10.68 7.29 7.61
C LEU A 378 -10.86 5.82 8.01
N LEU A 379 -11.04 4.96 7.01
CA LEU A 379 -11.03 3.51 7.15
C LEU A 379 -9.70 2.98 6.62
N VAL A 380 -9.00 2.20 7.43
CA VAL A 380 -7.76 1.50 7.04
C VAL A 380 -7.93 0.02 7.33
N VAL A 381 -7.62 -0.84 6.36
CA VAL A 381 -7.60 -2.30 6.52
C VAL A 381 -6.19 -2.77 6.22
N THR A 382 -5.62 -3.57 7.10
CA THR A 382 -4.30 -4.17 6.88
C THR A 382 -4.15 -5.48 7.64
N ALA A 383 -2.96 -6.07 7.56
CA ALA A 383 -2.50 -7.14 8.41
C ALA A 383 -1.25 -6.72 9.17
N ASP A 384 -0.95 -7.44 10.23
CA ASP A 384 0.27 -7.27 11.00
C ASP A 384 1.43 -8.06 10.37
N HIS A 385 1.16 -9.26 9.85
CA HIS A 385 2.07 -10.09 9.05
C HIS A 385 1.28 -11.07 8.15
N SER A 386 2.00 -11.93 7.42
CA SER A 386 1.39 -13.03 6.66
C SER A 386 1.63 -14.38 7.34
N HIS A 387 1.48 -15.46 6.59
CA HIS A 387 1.74 -16.86 6.92
C HIS A 387 2.46 -17.52 5.76
N VAL A 388 3.08 -18.68 5.98
CA VAL A 388 3.59 -19.51 4.88
C VAL A 388 2.47 -20.28 4.18
N PHE A 389 1.30 -19.65 4.05
CA PHE A 389 0.09 -20.12 3.40
C PHE A 389 0.17 -19.84 1.90
N THR A 390 -0.01 -20.89 1.10
CA THR A 390 0.05 -20.82 -0.36
C THR A 390 -1.24 -21.28 -1.00
N MET A 391 -1.62 -20.60 -2.08
CA MET A 391 -2.65 -21.02 -3.02
C MET A 391 -1.97 -21.35 -4.34
N GLY A 392 -1.93 -22.63 -4.70
CA GLY A 392 -1.29 -23.16 -5.89
C GLY A 392 -2.17 -24.18 -6.61
N ALA A 393 -1.52 -25.13 -7.28
CA ALA A 393 -2.13 -26.06 -8.24
C ALA A 393 -2.78 -25.34 -9.44
N TYR A 394 -3.06 -26.08 -10.51
CA TYR A 394 -3.82 -25.59 -11.65
C TYR A 394 -5.29 -26.01 -11.52
N SER A 395 -6.04 -25.30 -10.67
CA SER A 395 -7.48 -25.52 -10.50
C SER A 395 -8.31 -24.77 -11.54
N SER A 396 -9.38 -25.42 -12.02
CA SER A 396 -10.37 -24.78 -12.89
C SER A 396 -11.09 -23.65 -12.16
N ARG A 397 -11.54 -22.63 -12.90
CA ARG A 397 -12.28 -21.51 -12.32
C ARG A 397 -13.54 -21.97 -11.60
N GLY A 398 -13.80 -21.44 -10.40
CA GLY A 398 -14.93 -21.84 -9.55
C GLY A 398 -14.73 -23.16 -8.81
N SER A 399 -13.55 -23.78 -8.89
CA SER A 399 -13.22 -24.94 -8.05
C SER A 399 -13.24 -24.54 -6.59
N ASN A 400 -13.73 -25.42 -5.72
CA ASN A 400 -13.70 -25.18 -4.27
C ASN A 400 -12.27 -24.86 -3.83
N ILE A 401 -12.06 -23.68 -3.25
CA ILE A 401 -10.73 -23.19 -2.84
C ILE A 401 -10.05 -24.10 -1.81
N LEU A 402 -10.82 -24.85 -1.03
CA LEU A 402 -10.33 -25.83 -0.06
C LEU A 402 -10.02 -27.19 -0.70
N GLY A 403 -10.30 -27.36 -1.99
CA GLY A 403 -10.22 -28.63 -2.71
C GLY A 403 -8.85 -28.94 -3.32
N PHE A 404 -8.90 -29.75 -4.38
CA PHE A 404 -7.76 -30.17 -5.19
C PHE A 404 -7.81 -29.49 -6.58
N GLY A 405 -6.69 -29.48 -7.31
CA GLY A 405 -6.65 -29.04 -8.71
C GLY A 405 -7.63 -29.80 -9.63
N SER A 406 -8.06 -29.18 -10.75
CA SER A 406 -9.17 -29.69 -11.60
C SER A 406 -8.99 -29.69 -13.13
N LEU A 407 -7.81 -29.43 -13.70
CA LEU A 407 -7.54 -29.69 -15.13
C LEU A 407 -7.10 -31.14 -15.41
N ASP A 408 -7.83 -31.85 -16.27
CA ASP A 408 -7.47 -33.20 -16.74
C ASP A 408 -6.01 -33.25 -17.24
N ASN A 409 -5.27 -34.26 -16.78
CA ASN A 409 -3.80 -34.46 -16.87
C ASN A 409 -2.89 -33.56 -16.02
N LEU A 410 -3.39 -32.52 -15.35
CA LEU A 410 -2.64 -31.62 -14.44
C LEU A 410 -3.10 -31.69 -12.97
N ASN A 411 -4.10 -32.53 -12.66
CA ASN A 411 -4.70 -32.69 -11.32
C ASN A 411 -3.83 -33.42 -10.32
N VAL A 412 -2.83 -34.09 -10.82
CA VAL A 412 -1.97 -34.98 -10.04
C VAL A 412 -0.54 -34.49 -10.15
N SER A 413 0.26 -34.71 -9.11
CA SER A 413 1.67 -34.37 -9.22
C SER A 413 2.30 -35.21 -10.34
N ASP A 414 3.17 -34.59 -11.12
CA ASP A 414 3.89 -35.24 -12.21
C ASP A 414 4.89 -36.30 -11.70
N ILE A 415 5.19 -36.28 -10.40
CA ILE A 415 6.09 -37.21 -9.70
C ILE A 415 5.33 -38.45 -9.21
N ASP A 416 4.35 -38.28 -8.32
CA ASP A 416 3.66 -39.39 -7.62
C ASP A 416 2.28 -39.75 -8.21
N LYS A 417 1.81 -38.98 -9.19
CA LYS A 417 0.49 -39.13 -9.83
C LYS A 417 -0.68 -39.07 -8.84
N LEU A 418 -0.52 -38.36 -7.72
CA LEU A 418 -1.56 -38.14 -6.71
C LEU A 418 -2.14 -36.73 -6.75
N PRO A 419 -3.43 -36.54 -6.39
CA PRO A 419 -4.06 -35.21 -6.32
C PRO A 419 -3.26 -34.17 -5.53
N VAL A 420 -3.17 -32.96 -6.07
CA VAL A 420 -2.49 -31.83 -5.44
C VAL A 420 -3.52 -30.87 -4.83
N ASN A 421 -3.38 -30.57 -3.54
CA ASN A 421 -4.21 -29.58 -2.86
C ASN A 421 -4.00 -28.19 -3.47
N ILE A 422 -5.08 -27.41 -3.60
CA ILE A 422 -4.98 -25.99 -3.96
C ILE A 422 -4.27 -25.22 -2.86
N ILE A 423 -4.59 -25.53 -1.61
CA ILE A 423 -3.99 -24.91 -0.43
C ILE A 423 -2.93 -25.82 0.17
N ALA A 424 -1.76 -25.26 0.44
CA ALA A 424 -0.70 -25.89 1.21
C ALA A 424 0.05 -24.86 2.07
N TYR A 425 0.79 -25.35 3.06
CA TYR A 425 1.63 -24.53 3.93
C TYR A 425 3.11 -24.88 3.76
N GLY A 426 4.00 -23.90 3.95
CA GLY A 426 5.44 -24.13 3.97
C GLY A 426 5.89 -25.00 5.13
N ASN A 427 5.26 -24.85 6.29
CA ASN A 427 5.51 -25.66 7.49
C ASN A 427 4.24 -25.77 8.36
N GLY A 428 4.26 -26.57 9.43
CA GLY A 428 3.13 -26.70 10.36
C GLY A 428 2.85 -28.13 10.85
N PRO A 429 1.79 -28.33 11.65
CA PRO A 429 1.47 -29.59 12.33
C PRO A 429 1.17 -30.76 11.40
N ASN A 430 0.77 -30.49 10.16
CA ASN A 430 0.36 -31.52 9.22
C ASN A 430 1.41 -31.75 8.11
N PHE A 431 2.62 -32.14 8.50
CA PHE A 431 3.63 -32.67 7.59
C PHE A 431 3.26 -34.11 7.19
N PRO A 432 2.85 -34.37 5.93
CA PRO A 432 2.24 -35.65 5.60
C PRO A 432 3.26 -36.81 5.60
N SER A 433 2.84 -37.93 6.20
CA SER A 433 3.37 -39.29 5.94
C SER A 433 2.91 -39.81 4.56
N PRO A 434 3.47 -40.91 4.00
CA PRO A 434 3.32 -41.26 2.58
C PRO A 434 1.87 -41.22 2.07
N ARG A 435 1.64 -40.34 1.09
CA ARG A 435 0.34 -40.15 0.42
C ARG A 435 0.08 -41.35 -0.49
N ASN A 436 -1.17 -41.82 -0.54
CA ASN A 436 -1.65 -42.74 -1.57
C ASN A 436 -3.04 -42.32 -2.05
N ALA A 437 -3.46 -42.83 -3.21
CA ALA A 437 -4.71 -42.43 -3.86
C ALA A 437 -5.94 -42.72 -2.99
N THR A 438 -5.95 -43.85 -2.26
CA THR A 438 -7.03 -44.24 -1.36
C THR A 438 -7.20 -43.23 -0.23
N TYR A 439 -6.11 -42.83 0.43
CA TYR A 439 -6.13 -41.82 1.48
C TYR A 439 -6.67 -40.49 0.98
N LEU A 440 -6.15 -39.98 -0.15
CA LEU A 440 -6.56 -38.67 -0.68
C LEU A 440 -8.04 -38.64 -1.10
N SER A 441 -8.55 -39.73 -1.69
CA SER A 441 -9.96 -39.85 -2.06
C SER A 441 -10.92 -39.90 -0.87
N SER A 442 -10.42 -40.20 0.33
CA SER A 442 -11.22 -40.25 1.57
C SER A 442 -11.30 -38.90 2.30
N LEU A 443 -10.52 -37.90 1.88
CA LEU A 443 -10.44 -36.60 2.57
C LEU A 443 -11.65 -35.73 2.23
N ASP A 444 -12.35 -35.27 3.27
CA ASP A 444 -13.25 -34.12 3.17
C ASP A 444 -12.46 -32.85 3.50
N THR A 445 -11.95 -32.20 2.46
CA THR A 445 -11.14 -30.98 2.63
C THR A 445 -11.95 -29.75 3.05
N ASN A 446 -13.27 -29.84 3.01
CA ASN A 446 -14.17 -28.79 3.49
C ASN A 446 -14.53 -28.96 4.98
N SER A 447 -14.17 -30.09 5.59
CA SER A 447 -14.36 -30.34 7.02
C SER A 447 -13.58 -29.34 7.87
N SER A 448 -14.18 -28.86 8.96
CA SER A 448 -13.48 -28.02 9.95
C SER A 448 -12.31 -28.72 10.64
N ASN A 449 -12.30 -30.06 10.64
CA ASN A 449 -11.22 -30.86 11.21
C ASN A 449 -10.10 -31.15 10.20
N TYR A 450 -10.24 -30.74 8.94
CA TYR A 450 -9.23 -30.97 7.93
C TYR A 450 -8.00 -30.09 8.18
N LEU A 451 -6.82 -30.73 8.17
CA LEU A 451 -5.54 -30.04 8.19
C LEU A 451 -4.98 -30.02 6.76
N SER A 452 -4.65 -28.84 6.27
CA SER A 452 -3.97 -28.69 4.98
C SER A 452 -2.53 -29.20 5.07
N PRO A 453 -1.95 -29.74 4.00
CA PRO A 453 -0.59 -30.28 4.04
C PRO A 453 0.46 -29.18 4.27
N ALA A 454 1.52 -29.53 5.00
CA ALA A 454 2.69 -28.69 5.25
C ALA A 454 3.98 -29.34 4.68
N ALA A 455 4.90 -28.52 4.17
CA ALA A 455 6.17 -29.01 3.61
C ALA A 455 7.27 -29.27 4.66
N GLN A 456 7.15 -28.73 5.88
CA GLN A 456 8.05 -29.03 7.00
C GLN A 456 7.26 -29.20 8.31
N PRO A 457 7.62 -30.15 9.19
CA PRO A 457 6.92 -30.36 10.44
C PRO A 457 7.24 -29.26 11.47
N LEU A 458 6.21 -28.61 11.98
CA LEU A 458 6.27 -27.77 13.19
C LEU A 458 5.05 -28.04 14.06
N LYS A 459 5.09 -27.70 15.35
CA LYS A 459 3.91 -27.83 16.21
C LYS A 459 2.80 -26.87 15.77
N ASP A 460 3.20 -25.65 15.44
CA ASP A 460 2.37 -24.57 14.96
C ASP A 460 3.07 -24.03 13.69
N GLU A 461 2.31 -23.75 12.64
CA GLU A 461 2.84 -23.13 11.41
C GLU A 461 3.45 -21.75 11.72
N SER A 462 4.44 -21.31 10.94
CA SER A 462 5.11 -20.02 11.15
C SER A 462 4.47 -18.88 10.37
N HIS A 463 4.51 -17.66 10.89
CA HIS A 463 4.19 -16.46 10.10
C HIS A 463 5.01 -16.35 8.80
N GLY A 464 4.50 -15.55 7.87
CA GLY A 464 5.13 -15.11 6.63
C GLY A 464 5.75 -13.72 6.80
N GLY A 465 6.97 -13.54 6.29
CA GLY A 465 7.76 -12.31 6.42
C GLY A 465 7.64 -11.35 5.23
N GLU A 466 6.79 -11.66 4.25
CA GLU A 466 6.54 -10.81 3.10
C GLU A 466 5.66 -9.59 3.45
N ASP A 467 5.61 -8.66 2.50
CA ASP A 467 4.78 -7.47 2.60
C ASP A 467 3.29 -7.84 2.62
N VAL A 468 2.53 -7.08 3.42
CA VAL A 468 1.07 -7.22 3.51
C VAL A 468 0.36 -6.02 2.91
N ALA A 469 -0.89 -6.20 2.48
CA ALA A 469 -1.66 -5.12 1.87
C ALA A 469 -2.15 -4.08 2.90
N VAL A 470 -2.28 -2.84 2.46
CA VAL A 470 -2.97 -1.76 3.18
C VAL A 470 -4.01 -1.15 2.27
N TYR A 471 -5.29 -1.34 2.60
CA TYR A 471 -6.41 -0.72 1.90
C TYR A 471 -6.88 0.52 2.70
N ALA A 472 -7.15 1.63 2.02
CA ALA A 472 -7.63 2.85 2.69
C ALA A 472 -8.77 3.56 1.94
N HIS A 473 -9.70 4.14 2.70
CA HIS A 473 -10.79 4.98 2.22
C HIS A 473 -11.02 6.18 3.15
N GLY A 474 -11.53 7.29 2.61
CA GLY A 474 -11.82 8.50 3.37
C GLY A 474 -10.69 9.54 3.36
N PRO A 475 -10.68 10.49 4.31
CA PRO A 475 -9.73 11.59 4.32
C PRO A 475 -8.27 11.11 4.39
N TRP A 476 -7.44 11.65 3.49
CA TRP A 476 -6.02 11.33 3.33
C TRP A 476 -5.71 9.86 2.99
N SER A 477 -6.69 9.09 2.52
CA SER A 477 -6.47 7.70 2.10
C SER A 477 -5.46 7.55 0.94
N HIS A 478 -5.29 8.58 0.11
CA HIS A 478 -4.27 8.62 -0.95
C HIS A 478 -2.82 8.61 -0.43
N LEU A 479 -2.59 8.75 0.88
CA LEU A 479 -1.28 8.55 1.48
C LEU A 479 -0.92 7.06 1.63
N PHE A 480 -1.88 6.15 1.51
CA PHE A 480 -1.69 4.70 1.67
C PHE A 480 -1.49 4.02 0.31
N VAL A 481 -0.51 4.50 -0.46
CA VAL A 481 -0.13 3.95 -1.77
C VAL A 481 1.36 3.62 -1.82
N GLY A 482 1.73 2.75 -2.75
CA GLY A 482 3.11 2.26 -2.91
C GLY A 482 3.55 1.35 -1.76
N THR A 483 4.86 1.11 -1.68
CA THR A 483 5.46 0.31 -0.59
C THR A 483 5.87 1.21 0.57
N MET A 484 5.47 0.85 1.79
CA MET A 484 5.71 1.64 2.99
C MET A 484 6.21 0.78 4.16
N GLU A 485 6.87 1.42 5.12
CA GLU A 485 7.15 0.76 6.40
C GLU A 485 5.86 0.67 7.23
N GLN A 486 5.64 -0.47 7.89
CA GLN A 486 4.42 -0.70 8.68
C GLN A 486 4.16 0.35 9.75
N HIS A 487 5.22 0.88 10.37
CA HIS A 487 5.08 1.91 11.40
C HIS A 487 4.46 3.21 10.87
N THR A 488 4.54 3.47 9.56
CA THR A 488 3.95 4.68 8.96
C THR A 488 2.43 4.66 8.97
N ILE A 489 1.79 3.51 9.16
CA ILE A 489 0.32 3.38 9.21
C ILE A 489 -0.24 4.22 10.37
N ALA A 490 0.35 4.12 11.58
CA ALA A 490 -0.04 4.94 12.74
C ALA A 490 0.10 6.45 12.44
N HIS A 491 1.22 6.83 11.83
CA HIS A 491 1.52 8.23 11.49
C HIS A 491 0.56 8.80 10.45
N LYS A 492 0.24 8.03 9.40
CA LYS A 492 -0.72 8.44 8.36
C LYS A 492 -2.13 8.60 8.91
N MET A 493 -2.57 7.69 9.78
CA MET A 493 -3.85 7.82 10.49
C MET A 493 -3.88 9.07 11.39
N ALA A 494 -2.83 9.29 12.19
CA ALA A 494 -2.72 10.45 13.07
C ALA A 494 -2.65 11.78 12.28
N TYR A 495 -1.96 11.78 11.14
CA TYR A 495 -1.89 12.92 10.22
C TYR A 495 -3.27 13.29 9.65
N ALA A 496 -4.03 12.28 9.20
CA ALA A 496 -5.37 12.49 8.65
C ALA A 496 -6.33 13.10 9.69
N ALA A 497 -6.18 12.71 10.96
CA ALA A 497 -7.07 13.11 12.04
C ALA A 497 -6.56 14.30 12.88
N CYS A 498 -5.38 14.84 12.56
CA CYS A 498 -4.71 15.91 13.32
C CYS A 498 -4.42 15.52 14.78
N TRP A 499 -3.97 14.30 15.03
CA TRP A 499 -3.65 13.79 16.38
C TRP A 499 -2.15 13.74 16.65
N GLY A 500 -1.78 13.62 17.92
CA GLY A 500 -0.38 13.46 18.34
C GLY A 500 0.50 14.64 17.89
N SER A 501 1.63 14.35 17.26
CA SER A 501 2.56 15.36 16.72
C SER A 501 2.01 16.17 15.54
N TYR A 502 0.86 15.79 14.98
CA TYR A 502 0.28 16.41 13.78
C TYR A 502 -0.78 17.49 14.08
N THR A 503 -1.03 17.78 15.35
CA THR A 503 -2.05 18.77 15.80
C THR A 503 -1.82 20.18 15.22
N ASN A 504 -0.56 20.59 15.03
CA ASN A 504 -0.19 21.93 14.54
C ASN A 504 0.01 22.02 13.02
N ARG A 505 -0.35 20.98 12.26
CA ARG A 505 -0.26 20.99 10.80
C ARG A 505 -1.19 22.04 10.19
N ASN A 506 -0.75 22.69 9.10
CA ASN A 506 -1.61 23.57 8.30
C ASN A 506 -2.89 22.83 7.86
N GLY A 507 -4.06 23.39 8.20
CA GLY A 507 -5.36 22.76 7.96
C GLY A 507 -5.96 22.05 9.18
N CYS A 508 -5.23 21.91 10.30
CA CYS A 508 -5.72 21.34 11.55
C CYS A 508 -6.27 22.38 12.56
N GLN A 509 -6.12 23.68 12.26
CA GLN A 509 -6.72 24.77 13.04
C GLN A 509 -8.21 24.93 12.69
N PRO A 510 -9.11 25.08 13.67
CA PRO A 510 -10.50 25.40 13.38
C PRO A 510 -10.55 26.78 12.69
N MET A 511 -11.27 26.88 11.57
CA MET A 511 -11.57 28.19 10.99
C MET A 511 -12.31 29.01 12.05
N ILE A 512 -11.65 30.03 12.61
CA ILE A 512 -12.26 31.00 13.50
C ILE A 512 -13.35 31.69 12.67
N LYS A 513 -14.62 31.34 12.91
CA LYS A 513 -15.73 32.14 12.41
C LYS A 513 -15.61 33.53 13.05
N PRO A 514 -15.57 34.63 12.26
CA PRO A 514 -15.56 35.97 12.82
C PRO A 514 -16.79 36.13 13.70
N THR A 515 -16.58 36.36 14.99
CA THR A 515 -17.64 36.63 15.94
C THR A 515 -18.12 38.05 15.67
N THR A 516 -19.33 38.21 15.13
CA THR A 516 -19.98 39.52 14.96
C THR A 516 -20.12 40.18 16.34
N THR A 517 -19.23 41.13 16.63
CA THR A 517 -19.35 42.03 17.77
C THR A 517 -20.22 43.20 17.34
N THR A 518 -21.45 43.22 17.82
CA THR A 518 -22.40 44.32 17.62
C THR A 518 -21.85 45.56 18.32
N THR A 519 -21.32 46.52 17.56
CA THR A 519 -20.95 47.84 18.08
C THR A 519 -21.88 48.88 17.46
N THR A 520 -22.69 49.48 18.31
CA THR A 520 -23.60 50.59 18.04
C THR A 520 -22.79 51.82 17.63
N THR A 521 -23.08 52.42 16.47
CA THR A 521 -22.55 53.74 16.14
C THR A 521 -23.65 54.66 15.64
N THR A 522 -23.75 55.79 16.33
CA THR A 522 -24.61 56.95 16.15
C THR A 522 -24.31 57.70 14.84
N THR A 523 -25.38 58.21 14.23
CA THR A 523 -25.41 59.03 13.03
C THR A 523 -24.87 60.44 13.26
N THR A 524 -23.98 60.91 12.38
CA THR A 524 -23.79 62.33 12.05
C THR A 524 -23.54 62.49 10.55
N THR A 525 -24.36 63.35 9.92
CA THR A 525 -24.28 63.92 8.56
C THR A 525 -23.28 65.10 8.53
N ALA A 526 -22.60 65.56 7.48
CA ALA A 526 -22.33 65.26 6.06
C ALA A 526 -21.02 66.05 5.68
N PRO A 527 -20.39 65.90 4.49
CA PRO A 527 -20.87 66.62 3.30
C PRO A 527 -20.72 65.85 1.97
N LYS A 528 -21.60 66.21 1.03
CA LYS A 528 -21.55 65.79 -0.37
C LYS A 528 -20.40 66.51 -1.10
N SER A 529 -19.51 65.75 -1.71
CA SER A 529 -18.71 66.20 -2.84
C SER A 529 -19.12 65.43 -4.08
N ASN A 530 -19.72 66.14 -5.04
CA ASN A 530 -19.79 65.70 -6.43
C ASN A 530 -18.34 65.62 -6.96
N GLY A 531 -17.88 64.42 -7.26
CA GLY A 531 -16.62 64.19 -7.95
C GLY A 531 -16.68 62.81 -8.58
N LEU A 532 -16.66 62.75 -9.92
CA LEU A 532 -16.26 61.53 -10.60
C LEU A 532 -14.82 61.24 -10.14
N ASN A 533 -14.63 60.16 -9.39
CA ASN A 533 -13.30 59.68 -9.06
C ASN A 533 -12.87 58.70 -10.15
N SER A 534 -11.94 59.13 -11.00
CA SER A 534 -11.17 58.24 -11.86
C SER A 534 -10.12 57.52 -11.00
N PHE A 535 -10.07 56.19 -11.08
CA PHE A 535 -9.05 55.39 -10.41
C PHE A 535 -8.05 54.89 -11.45
N THR A 536 -6.77 55.19 -11.23
CA THR A 536 -5.66 54.68 -12.04
C THR A 536 -4.91 53.66 -11.21
N ILE A 537 -4.84 52.42 -11.69
CA ILE A 537 -4.09 51.35 -11.02
C ILE A 537 -2.94 50.92 -11.95
N PRO A 538 -1.67 51.07 -11.54
CA PRO A 538 -0.56 50.57 -12.33
C PRO A 538 -0.54 49.03 -12.28
N VAL A 539 -0.59 48.38 -13.44
CA VAL A 539 -0.44 46.94 -13.58
C VAL A 539 1.00 46.67 -14.02
N THR A 540 1.75 45.92 -13.21
CA THR A 540 3.08 45.42 -13.60
C THR A 540 2.89 43.99 -14.08
N PHE A 541 3.17 43.71 -15.35
CA PHE A 541 3.07 42.36 -15.89
C PHE A 541 4.34 41.58 -15.55
N ILE A 542 4.19 40.46 -14.85
CA ILE A 542 5.24 39.47 -14.69
C ILE A 542 5.19 38.57 -15.94
N LYS A 543 6.11 38.89 -16.85
CA LYS A 543 6.59 38.15 -18.03
C LYS A 543 5.74 36.93 -18.47
N LEU A 544 4.93 37.12 -19.52
CA LEU A 544 4.41 35.99 -20.29
C LEU A 544 5.52 35.48 -21.23
N LEU A 545 5.88 34.18 -21.17
CA LEU A 545 6.73 33.55 -22.19
C LEU A 545 5.88 32.90 -23.30
N PRO A 546 6.41 32.84 -24.53
CA PRO A 546 5.62 32.76 -25.75
C PRO A 546 5.45 31.33 -26.26
N GLU A 547 4.23 31.01 -26.72
CA GLU A 547 4.10 30.26 -27.97
C GLU A 547 3.58 31.24 -29.03
N ARG A 548 4.49 31.58 -29.96
CA ARG A 548 4.35 32.38 -31.19
C ARG A 548 3.06 33.19 -31.38
N LEU A 549 3.14 34.49 -31.08
CA LEU A 549 2.32 35.52 -31.71
C LEU A 549 3.24 36.64 -32.20
N CYS A 550 3.51 36.68 -33.51
CA CYS A 550 3.86 37.95 -34.16
C CYS A 550 2.61 38.84 -34.11
N ASP A 551 2.74 40.04 -33.55
CA ASP A 551 1.83 41.18 -33.62
C ASP A 551 0.33 40.87 -33.61
N LYS A 552 -0.32 40.76 -32.44
CA LYS A 552 -1.74 41.14 -32.29
C LYS A 552 -2.07 41.75 -30.91
N ARG A 553 -2.84 42.83 -30.97
CA ARG A 553 -3.48 43.63 -29.91
C ARG A 553 -3.96 42.85 -28.68
N LEU A 554 -3.84 43.48 -27.50
CA LEU A 554 -4.56 43.11 -26.27
C LEU A 554 -5.97 43.73 -26.30
N SER A 555 -6.99 42.92 -26.59
CA SER A 555 -8.39 43.31 -26.48
C SER A 555 -9.02 42.68 -25.23
N PRO A 556 -9.52 43.45 -24.26
CA PRO A 556 -10.23 42.90 -23.10
C PRO A 556 -11.57 42.31 -23.56
N GLN A 557 -11.64 40.97 -23.65
CA GLN A 557 -12.76 40.31 -24.33
C GLN A 557 -14.08 40.34 -23.55
N ARG A 558 -14.10 40.61 -22.24
CA ARG A 558 -15.37 40.78 -21.50
C ARG A 558 -15.19 41.40 -20.11
N ILE A 559 -15.97 42.44 -19.81
CA ILE A 559 -16.33 42.84 -18.44
C ILE A 559 -17.74 42.32 -18.20
N ASP A 560 -17.94 41.49 -17.18
CA ASP A 560 -19.25 40.90 -16.89
C ASP A 560 -20.12 41.84 -16.03
N ILE A 561 -20.57 42.94 -16.64
CA ILE A 561 -21.45 43.95 -16.02
C ILE A 561 -22.83 43.35 -15.69
N GLU A 562 -23.25 42.34 -16.44
CA GLU A 562 -24.56 41.68 -16.31
C GLU A 562 -24.63 40.90 -14.99
N THR A 563 -23.57 40.17 -14.62
CA THR A 563 -23.46 39.52 -13.31
C THR A 563 -23.45 40.54 -12.16
N ILE A 564 -22.79 41.69 -12.31
CA ILE A 564 -22.74 42.77 -11.29
C ILE A 564 -24.13 43.37 -11.06
N ASN A 565 -24.85 43.71 -12.14
CA ASN A 565 -26.20 44.28 -12.03
C ASN A 565 -27.23 43.27 -11.48
N ASN A 566 -27.07 41.98 -11.82
CA ASN A 566 -27.95 40.90 -11.36
C ASN A 566 -27.74 40.52 -9.88
N GLN A 567 -26.51 40.61 -9.36
CA GLN A 567 -26.21 40.31 -7.95
C GLN A 567 -26.75 41.39 -6.99
N HIS A 568 -26.84 42.65 -7.41
CA HIS A 568 -27.12 43.77 -6.51
C HIS A 568 -28.50 44.44 -6.64
N LYS A 569 -29.38 44.00 -7.56
CA LYS A 569 -30.75 44.55 -7.78
C LYS A 569 -30.83 46.09 -7.70
N LEU A 570 -29.91 46.77 -8.37
CA LEU A 570 -29.74 48.22 -8.26
C LEU A 570 -30.86 48.98 -9.00
N HIS A 571 -31.33 50.10 -8.43
CA HIS A 571 -32.40 50.94 -9.01
C HIS A 571 -32.04 51.61 -10.35
N LYS A 572 -30.73 51.72 -10.66
CA LYS A 572 -30.16 52.07 -11.96
C LYS A 572 -28.94 51.19 -12.21
N PRO A 573 -28.84 50.53 -13.37
CA PRO A 573 -27.72 49.64 -13.70
C PRO A 573 -26.39 50.39 -13.73
N VAL A 574 -25.31 49.70 -13.39
CA VAL A 574 -23.93 50.15 -13.59
C VAL A 574 -23.64 50.11 -15.08
N GLU A 575 -23.07 51.19 -15.60
CA GLU A 575 -22.74 51.37 -17.01
C GLU A 575 -21.24 51.70 -17.11
N LEU A 576 -20.62 51.18 -18.17
CA LEU A 576 -19.27 51.55 -18.57
C LEU A 576 -19.35 52.96 -19.17
N ILE A 577 -18.65 53.94 -18.59
CA ILE A 577 -18.71 55.33 -19.07
C ILE A 577 -17.96 55.46 -20.41
N GLU A 578 -16.87 54.71 -20.58
CA GLU A 578 -16.05 54.67 -21.81
C GLU A 578 -15.57 53.24 -22.11
N PRO A 579 -15.49 52.80 -23.38
CA PRO A 579 -14.97 51.49 -23.77
C PRO A 579 -13.48 51.36 -23.44
N LEU A 580 -13.06 50.17 -22.99
CA LEU A 580 -11.63 49.87 -22.82
C LEU A 580 -10.94 49.91 -24.19
N GLU A 581 -10.00 50.84 -24.37
CA GLU A 581 -9.23 50.96 -25.61
C GLU A 581 -8.17 49.86 -25.72
N ASP A 582 -7.91 49.40 -26.94
CA ASP A 582 -6.83 48.47 -27.24
C ASP A 582 -5.48 49.13 -26.92
N VAL A 583 -4.70 48.52 -26.02
CA VAL A 583 -3.36 49.02 -25.70
C VAL A 583 -2.31 48.20 -26.47
N ASN A 584 -1.50 48.89 -27.27
CA ASN A 584 -0.33 48.28 -27.91
C ASN A 584 0.80 48.19 -26.89
N VAL A 585 1.36 47.00 -26.70
CA VAL A 585 2.41 46.76 -25.71
C VAL A 585 3.59 46.09 -26.40
N GLN A 586 4.80 46.63 -26.22
CA GLN A 586 6.03 45.99 -26.68
C GLN A 586 6.57 45.00 -25.64
N GLU A 587 7.46 44.10 -26.08
CA GLU A 587 8.07 43.10 -25.20
C GLU A 587 8.81 43.78 -24.02
N ASN A 588 8.37 43.49 -22.79
CA ASN A 588 8.86 44.06 -21.52
C ASN A 588 8.45 45.50 -21.18
N GLU A 589 7.39 46.06 -21.79
CA GLU A 589 6.83 47.35 -21.36
C GLU A 589 5.64 47.21 -20.39
N ASN A 590 5.54 48.14 -19.44
CA ASN A 590 4.39 48.23 -18.53
C ASN A 590 3.22 48.92 -19.23
N ALA A 591 2.06 48.28 -19.27
CA ALA A 591 0.83 48.85 -19.80
C ALA A 591 -0.20 49.10 -18.69
N THR A 592 -0.91 50.22 -18.77
CA THR A 592 -1.96 50.61 -17.82
C THR A 592 -3.31 50.56 -18.52
N LEU A 593 -4.24 49.75 -18.02
CA LEU A 593 -5.63 49.75 -18.47
C LEU A 593 -6.45 50.63 -17.53
N VAL A 594 -7.21 51.56 -18.09
CA VAL A 594 -8.08 52.48 -17.34
C VAL A 594 -9.53 52.18 -17.69
N CYS A 595 -10.36 51.94 -16.67
CA CYS A 595 -11.79 51.73 -16.82
C CYS A 595 -12.54 52.76 -15.98
N GLN A 596 -13.59 53.37 -16.53
CA GLN A 596 -14.47 54.31 -15.82
C GLN A 596 -15.89 53.74 -15.70
N LEU A 597 -16.41 53.73 -14.46
CA LEU A 597 -17.75 53.23 -14.14
C LEU A 597 -18.65 54.35 -13.64
N SER A 598 -19.95 54.23 -13.95
CA SER A 598 -20.97 55.23 -13.56
C SER A 598 -21.23 55.36 -12.05
N LYS A 599 -20.67 54.47 -11.21
CA LYS A 599 -20.73 54.50 -9.74
C LYS A 599 -19.40 54.08 -9.11
N ALA A 600 -18.90 54.85 -8.15
CA ALA A 600 -17.76 54.48 -7.32
C ALA A 600 -18.17 53.46 -6.25
N ASP A 601 -17.26 52.56 -5.89
CA ASP A 601 -17.36 51.52 -4.85
C ASP A 601 -18.07 50.20 -5.22
N MET A 602 -17.67 49.56 -6.33
CA MET A 602 -18.06 48.16 -6.61
C MET A 602 -16.89 47.31 -7.07
N ASP A 603 -16.93 46.03 -6.69
CA ASP A 603 -15.95 45.03 -7.12
C ASP A 603 -16.18 44.67 -8.59
N VAL A 604 -15.10 44.64 -9.38
CA VAL A 604 -15.15 44.34 -10.81
C VAL A 604 -14.39 43.03 -11.07
N VAL A 605 -14.94 42.20 -11.96
CA VAL A 605 -14.27 40.98 -12.43
C VAL A 605 -14.07 41.08 -13.93
N CYS A 606 -12.82 40.94 -14.37
CA CYS A 606 -12.47 40.90 -15.79
C CYS A 606 -11.83 39.55 -16.13
N TYR A 607 -11.94 39.14 -17.41
CA TYR A 607 -11.38 37.91 -17.92
C TYR A 607 -10.39 38.19 -19.06
N HIS A 608 -9.22 37.56 -19.01
CA HIS A 608 -8.25 37.53 -20.11
C HIS A 608 -7.60 36.15 -20.18
N ASN A 609 -7.69 35.46 -21.33
CA ASN A 609 -7.18 34.08 -21.54
C ASN A 609 -7.48 33.13 -20.37
N ASP A 610 -8.77 33.01 -20.01
CA ASP A 610 -9.28 32.16 -18.92
C ASP A 610 -8.75 32.48 -17.50
N CYS A 611 -7.98 33.57 -17.34
CA CYS A 611 -7.58 34.08 -16.04
C CYS A 611 -8.61 35.10 -15.51
N ARG A 612 -9.02 34.91 -14.25
CA ARG A 612 -9.99 35.77 -13.55
C ARG A 612 -9.27 36.82 -12.72
N ILE A 613 -9.51 38.09 -13.01
CA ILE A 613 -8.88 39.23 -12.33
C ILE A 613 -9.92 39.97 -11.48
N PHE A 614 -9.62 40.19 -10.19
CA PHE A 614 -10.50 40.86 -9.22
C PHE A 614 -10.01 42.28 -8.91
N PHE A 615 -10.92 43.25 -8.93
CA PHE A 615 -10.65 44.64 -8.55
C PHE A 615 -11.54 45.02 -7.37
N THR A 616 -10.96 45.62 -6.31
CA THR A 616 -11.73 46.20 -5.20
C THR A 616 -11.28 47.65 -4.89
N PRO A 617 -12.17 48.55 -4.42
CA PRO A 617 -11.89 49.99 -4.31
C PRO A 617 -10.84 50.41 -3.27
N GLN A 618 -10.50 49.56 -2.29
CA GLN A 618 -9.60 49.93 -1.18
C GLN A 618 -8.22 49.23 -1.15
N SER A 619 -7.82 48.55 -2.22
CA SER A 619 -6.58 47.74 -2.20
C SER A 619 -5.49 48.32 -3.11
N ARG A 620 -4.35 48.72 -2.54
CA ARG A 620 -3.08 48.73 -3.28
C ARG A 620 -2.76 47.27 -3.61
N ILE A 621 -2.63 46.95 -4.89
CA ILE A 621 -2.36 45.59 -5.36
C ILE A 621 -1.04 45.08 -4.75
N HIS A 622 -1.13 44.08 -3.88
CA HIS A 622 -0.05 43.08 -3.77
C HIS A 622 -0.38 41.99 -4.80
N ALA A 623 0.19 42.12 -5.99
CA ALA A 623 0.21 41.02 -6.93
C ALA A 623 1.17 39.98 -6.35
N LYS A 624 0.61 38.94 -5.74
CA LYS A 624 1.39 37.76 -5.42
C LYS A 624 1.65 37.06 -6.75
N GLN A 625 2.90 37.14 -7.20
CA GLN A 625 3.44 36.31 -8.26
C GLN A 625 3.08 34.85 -7.99
N ILE A 626 2.22 34.28 -8.83
CA ILE A 626 2.11 32.85 -9.04
C ILE A 626 2.94 32.60 -10.29
N ASP A 627 4.20 32.23 -10.10
CA ASP A 627 5.04 31.81 -11.22
C ASP A 627 4.52 30.50 -11.79
N CYS A 628 4.13 30.57 -13.05
CA CYS A 628 3.92 29.43 -13.92
C CYS A 628 4.86 29.57 -15.12
N TYR A 629 6.12 29.14 -14.97
CA TYR A 629 6.96 28.71 -16.09
C TYR A 629 7.84 27.52 -15.69
N TYR A 630 7.82 26.48 -16.51
CA TYR A 630 8.88 25.47 -16.56
C TYR A 630 10.06 26.09 -17.32
N LYS A 631 11.24 26.09 -16.72
CA LYS A 631 12.52 26.29 -17.39
C LYS A 631 13.32 25.04 -17.14
N LEU A 632 13.45 24.18 -18.15
CA LEU A 632 14.42 23.09 -18.18
C LEU A 632 15.77 23.72 -18.55
N LEU A 633 16.75 23.60 -17.69
CA LEU A 633 18.17 23.78 -18.05
C LEU A 633 18.76 22.36 -17.99
N LEU A 634 19.06 21.80 -19.17
CA LEU A 634 20.12 20.80 -19.28
C LEU A 634 21.41 21.63 -19.30
N ASP A 635 22.27 21.41 -18.32
CA ASP A 635 23.68 21.73 -18.56
C ASP A 635 24.17 20.64 -19.51
N ASP A 636 24.71 21.04 -20.66
CA ASP A 636 25.46 20.13 -21.53
C ASP A 636 26.64 19.63 -20.71
N ILE A 637 26.55 18.41 -20.21
CA ILE A 637 27.72 17.67 -19.75
C ILE A 637 27.94 16.61 -20.81
N GLU A 638 28.82 16.93 -21.76
CA GLU A 638 29.46 15.93 -22.61
C GLU A 638 30.14 14.90 -21.69
N TYR A 639 29.55 13.70 -21.62
CA TYR A 639 30.26 12.52 -21.16
C TYR A 639 30.46 11.64 -22.40
N ASP A 640 31.70 11.58 -22.90
CA ASP A 640 32.18 10.44 -23.68
C ASP A 640 32.31 9.28 -22.69
N ASP A 641 31.23 8.51 -22.52
CA ASP A 641 31.24 7.34 -21.65
C ASP A 641 31.73 6.13 -22.45
N GLN A 642 32.63 5.32 -21.87
CA GLN A 642 33.05 4.08 -22.52
C GLN A 642 31.97 3.01 -22.32
N GLU A 643 31.86 2.07 -23.25
CA GLU A 643 30.92 0.95 -23.14
C GLU A 643 31.09 0.23 -21.79
N GLY A 644 30.00 0.09 -21.03
CA GLY A 644 30.02 -0.47 -19.68
C GLY A 644 30.08 0.57 -18.56
N ASP A 645 30.35 1.84 -18.86
CA ASP A 645 30.22 2.93 -17.90
C ASP A 645 28.76 3.28 -17.62
N THR A 646 28.53 4.13 -16.62
CA THR A 646 27.20 4.60 -16.26
C THR A 646 26.98 6.01 -16.78
N ALA A 647 26.15 6.15 -17.82
CA ALA A 647 25.77 7.46 -18.35
C ALA A 647 24.67 8.11 -17.51
N CYS A 648 24.74 9.42 -17.31
CA CYS A 648 23.83 10.15 -16.44
C CYS A 648 23.40 11.50 -17.02
N PHE A 649 22.14 11.60 -17.40
CA PHE A 649 21.52 12.86 -17.81
C PHE A 649 20.84 13.52 -16.63
N GLN A 650 21.02 14.82 -16.47
CA GLN A 650 20.36 15.60 -15.43
C GLN A 650 19.70 16.84 -16.00
N CYS A 651 18.47 17.12 -15.55
CA CYS A 651 17.83 18.39 -15.83
C CYS A 651 17.08 18.85 -14.58
N ARG A 652 17.05 20.17 -14.36
CA ARG A 652 16.38 20.75 -13.20
C ARG A 652 15.06 21.41 -13.61
N LEU A 653 14.00 21.16 -12.87
CA LEU A 653 12.68 21.75 -13.02
C LEU A 653 12.54 23.01 -12.17
N SER A 654 12.07 24.10 -12.75
CA SER A 654 11.66 25.27 -11.96
C SER A 654 10.37 25.05 -11.15
N LYS A 655 9.58 23.99 -11.42
CA LYS A 655 8.36 23.60 -10.69
C LYS A 655 8.16 22.08 -10.76
N LEU A 656 7.81 21.44 -9.63
CA LEU A 656 7.57 19.99 -9.55
C LEU A 656 6.44 19.57 -10.51
N SER A 657 6.68 18.52 -11.30
CA SER A 657 5.70 17.95 -12.23
C SER A 657 5.68 16.43 -12.08
N SER A 658 4.50 15.83 -12.18
CA SER A 658 4.30 14.36 -12.19
C SER A 658 4.27 13.75 -13.60
N ASN A 659 4.24 14.59 -14.64
CA ASN A 659 4.19 14.14 -16.04
C ASN A 659 5.56 14.34 -16.70
N ILE A 660 6.51 13.48 -16.32
CA ILE A 660 7.87 13.44 -16.86
C ILE A 660 7.99 12.21 -17.74
N GLN A 661 8.49 12.40 -18.96
CA GLN A 661 8.68 11.34 -19.93
C GLN A 661 10.07 11.47 -20.54
N TRP A 662 10.80 10.36 -20.62
CA TRP A 662 12.09 10.30 -21.29
C TRP A 662 11.94 9.58 -22.63
N PHE A 663 12.66 10.05 -23.65
CA PHE A 663 12.68 9.46 -24.99
C PHE A 663 14.12 9.25 -25.42
N LYS A 664 14.35 8.22 -26.23
CA LYS A 664 15.57 7.97 -27.00
C LYS A 664 15.15 7.97 -28.47
N ASP A 665 15.72 8.86 -29.28
CA ASP A 665 15.42 8.98 -30.71
C ASP A 665 13.91 9.02 -31.01
N ASP A 666 13.20 9.87 -30.27
CA ASP A 666 11.73 10.02 -30.30
C ASP A 666 10.91 8.79 -29.84
N ILE A 667 11.55 7.72 -29.40
CA ILE A 667 10.90 6.54 -28.82
C ILE A 667 10.88 6.66 -27.30
N ARG A 668 9.69 6.54 -26.71
CA ARG A 668 9.52 6.64 -25.26
C ARG A 668 10.30 5.53 -24.54
N ILE A 669 11.17 5.94 -23.62
CA ILE A 669 11.94 5.05 -22.76
C ILE A 669 11.05 4.56 -21.62
N LEU A 670 11.09 3.26 -21.37
CA LEU A 670 10.48 2.63 -20.20
C LEU A 670 11.58 2.27 -19.20
N PRO A 671 11.36 2.45 -17.89
CA PRO A 671 12.36 2.10 -16.88
C PRO A 671 12.62 0.59 -16.89
N SER A 672 13.88 0.21 -16.66
CA SER A 672 14.36 -1.16 -16.62
C SER A 672 15.46 -1.30 -15.56
N GLU A 673 16.01 -2.51 -15.39
CA GLU A 673 17.16 -2.72 -14.50
C GLU A 673 18.39 -1.91 -14.93
N CYS A 674 18.55 -1.63 -16.23
CA CYS A 674 19.67 -0.87 -16.78
C CYS A 674 19.37 0.63 -16.91
N ILE A 675 18.11 1.03 -17.08
CA ILE A 675 17.74 2.44 -17.27
C ILE A 675 16.84 2.89 -16.12
N VAL A 676 17.41 3.71 -15.24
CA VAL A 676 16.77 4.20 -14.02
C VAL A 676 16.65 5.70 -14.12
N TYR A 677 15.43 6.25 -14.00
CA TYR A 677 15.27 7.67 -13.76
C TYR A 677 14.85 7.95 -12.32
N SER A 678 15.32 9.06 -11.76
CA SER A 678 15.03 9.50 -10.41
C SER A 678 14.57 10.95 -10.39
N VAL A 679 13.70 11.26 -9.42
CA VAL A 679 13.18 12.60 -9.18
C VAL A 679 13.48 12.95 -7.73
N LYS A 680 14.38 13.91 -7.50
CA LYS A 680 14.76 14.36 -6.16
C LYS A 680 14.54 15.86 -6.04
N GLY A 681 13.36 16.23 -5.54
CA GLY A 681 12.94 17.62 -5.53
C GLY A 681 12.80 18.14 -6.96
N ASP A 682 13.53 19.20 -7.29
CA ASP A 682 13.56 19.82 -8.61
C ASP A 682 14.53 19.13 -9.59
N LEU A 683 15.38 18.21 -9.15
CA LEU A 683 16.34 17.52 -10.01
C LEU A 683 15.74 16.23 -10.60
N LEU A 684 15.74 16.15 -11.92
CA LEU A 684 15.46 14.93 -12.67
C LEU A 684 16.78 14.31 -13.11
N THR A 685 16.86 12.99 -13.04
CA THR A 685 18.03 12.26 -13.49
C THR A 685 17.59 11.04 -14.29
N LEU A 686 18.21 10.78 -15.44
CA LEU A 686 18.14 9.52 -16.17
C LEU A 686 19.53 8.89 -16.13
N THR A 687 19.63 7.70 -15.55
CA THR A 687 20.87 6.93 -15.40
C THR A 687 20.77 5.67 -16.26
N ILE A 688 21.76 5.45 -17.11
CA ILE A 688 21.92 4.26 -17.93
C ILE A 688 23.12 3.49 -17.38
N HIS A 689 22.86 2.41 -16.66
CA HIS A 689 23.89 1.55 -16.10
C HIS A 689 24.43 0.61 -17.18
N ASN A 690 25.76 0.49 -17.25
CA ASN A 690 26.44 -0.37 -18.21
C ASN A 690 26.05 -0.02 -19.66
N ALA A 691 26.20 1.25 -20.02
CA ALA A 691 25.84 1.80 -21.33
C ALA A 691 26.49 0.99 -22.45
N GLN A 692 25.70 0.57 -23.43
CA GLN A 692 26.16 -0.19 -24.59
C GLN A 692 26.20 0.70 -25.85
N ILE A 693 26.83 0.25 -26.91
CA ILE A 693 26.82 0.96 -28.21
C ILE A 693 25.37 1.18 -28.68
N GLU A 694 24.47 0.23 -28.39
CA GLU A 694 23.06 0.35 -28.73
C GLU A 694 22.32 1.41 -27.92
N ASP A 695 22.93 1.97 -26.86
CA ASP A 695 22.38 3.09 -26.08
C ASP A 695 22.78 4.45 -26.66
N GLU A 696 23.64 4.52 -27.69
CA GLU A 696 23.90 5.78 -28.39
C GLU A 696 22.64 6.38 -29.01
N GLY A 697 22.45 7.69 -28.90
CA GLY A 697 21.30 8.38 -29.48
C GLY A 697 20.96 9.71 -28.81
N ASN A 698 19.89 10.35 -29.29
CA ASN A 698 19.37 11.59 -28.73
C ASN A 698 18.35 11.29 -27.63
N TYR A 699 18.66 11.72 -26.41
CA TYR A 699 17.82 11.60 -25.24
C TYR A 699 17.06 12.89 -24.96
N ARG A 700 15.73 12.78 -24.88
CA ARG A 700 14.84 13.90 -24.61
C ARG A 700 14.10 13.71 -23.30
N CYS A 701 14.19 14.70 -22.41
CA CYS A 701 13.29 14.81 -21.26
C CYS A 701 12.11 15.72 -21.62
N MET A 702 10.89 15.20 -21.55
CA MET A 702 9.65 15.92 -21.84
C MET A 702 8.79 16.07 -20.58
N VAL A 703 8.32 17.30 -20.34
CA VAL A 703 7.45 17.66 -19.22
C VAL A 703 6.36 18.61 -19.72
N ASN A 704 5.09 18.15 -19.70
CA ASN A 704 3.91 18.94 -20.08
C ASN A 704 4.09 19.79 -21.37
N ASN A 705 4.51 19.14 -22.47
CA ASN A 705 4.80 19.70 -23.79
C ASN A 705 6.07 20.55 -23.94
N GLN A 706 6.85 20.77 -22.88
CA GLN A 706 8.22 21.29 -23.02
C GLN A 706 9.22 20.14 -23.01
N HIS A 707 10.34 20.31 -23.70
CA HIS A 707 11.37 19.30 -23.72
C HIS A 707 12.77 19.91 -23.78
N THR A 708 13.75 19.07 -23.53
CA THR A 708 15.16 19.37 -23.66
C THR A 708 15.88 18.10 -24.08
N ASP A 709 16.89 18.24 -24.92
CA ASP A 709 17.57 17.15 -25.61
C ASP A 709 19.04 17.10 -25.22
N ALA A 710 19.63 15.90 -25.18
CA ALA A 710 21.05 15.66 -24.98
C ALA A 710 21.46 14.42 -25.81
N THR A 711 22.68 14.39 -26.35
CA THR A 711 23.14 13.23 -27.14
C THR A 711 24.11 12.41 -26.30
N LEU A 712 23.94 11.08 -26.27
CA LEU A 712 24.92 10.14 -25.73
C LEU A 712 25.71 9.51 -26.87
N THR A 713 27.03 9.57 -26.74
CA THR A 713 28.00 8.83 -27.56
C THR A 713 28.70 7.83 -26.62
N VAL A 714 28.85 6.60 -27.08
CA VAL A 714 29.42 5.50 -26.28
C VAL A 714 30.63 4.94 -27.02
N GLU A 715 31.81 5.15 -26.46
CA GLU A 715 33.02 4.60 -27.07
C GLU A 715 33.04 3.06 -26.89
N PRO A 716 33.10 2.28 -27.98
CA PRO A 716 33.04 0.82 -27.89
C PRO A 716 34.26 0.25 -27.18
N LEU A 717 34.06 -0.60 -26.17
CA LEU A 717 35.16 -1.34 -25.56
C LEU A 717 35.67 -2.42 -26.53
N PRO A 718 37.00 -2.60 -26.65
CA PRO A 718 37.57 -3.62 -27.51
C PRO A 718 37.17 -5.02 -27.04
N VAL A 719 36.80 -5.89 -27.98
CA VAL A 719 36.59 -7.31 -27.70
C VAL A 719 37.95 -7.99 -27.60
N ILE A 720 38.30 -8.45 -26.40
CA ILE A 720 39.59 -9.10 -26.12
C ILE A 720 39.38 -10.53 -25.62
N PHE A 721 40.39 -11.39 -25.75
CA PHE A 721 40.40 -12.68 -25.08
C PHE A 721 40.72 -12.52 -23.60
N VAL A 722 39.78 -12.92 -22.74
CA VAL A 722 40.00 -13.05 -21.29
C VAL A 722 40.66 -14.38 -20.97
N LYS A 723 40.42 -15.42 -21.80
CA LYS A 723 41.10 -16.71 -21.70
C LYS A 723 41.43 -17.24 -23.10
N TYR A 724 42.73 -17.39 -23.35
CA TYR A 724 43.26 -17.91 -24.61
C TYR A 724 43.18 -19.44 -24.68
N LEU A 725 43.31 -19.97 -25.90
CA LEU A 725 43.58 -21.39 -26.09
C LEU A 725 44.94 -21.75 -25.48
N PRO A 726 45.06 -22.89 -24.78
CA PRO A 726 46.34 -23.40 -24.32
C PRO A 726 47.29 -23.67 -25.49
N LYS A 727 48.60 -23.51 -25.26
CA LYS A 727 49.63 -23.63 -26.29
C LYS A 727 49.83 -25.06 -26.80
N GLU A 728 49.51 -26.06 -25.99
CA GLU A 728 49.69 -27.47 -26.31
C GLU A 728 48.58 -28.30 -25.69
N TRP A 729 48.17 -29.34 -26.42
CA TRP A 729 47.24 -30.37 -25.95
C TRP A 729 47.73 -31.74 -26.44
N THR A 730 47.68 -32.74 -25.57
CA THR A 730 47.96 -34.13 -25.92
C THR A 730 46.68 -34.92 -25.80
N VAL A 731 46.27 -35.59 -26.86
CA VAL A 731 45.11 -36.49 -26.88
C VAL A 731 45.63 -37.91 -26.99
N TYR A 732 45.08 -38.81 -26.18
CA TYR A 732 45.44 -40.23 -26.18
C TYR A 732 44.31 -41.05 -26.80
N GLY A 733 44.58 -41.72 -27.92
CA GLY A 733 43.58 -42.52 -28.63
C GLY A 733 42.57 -41.68 -29.42
N ASP A 734 41.42 -42.28 -29.74
CA ASP A 734 40.34 -41.67 -30.53
C ASP A 734 39.39 -40.80 -29.68
N GLU A 735 39.89 -40.20 -28.57
CA GLU A 735 39.06 -39.35 -27.71
C GLU A 735 38.78 -37.98 -28.37
N PRO A 736 37.55 -37.47 -28.25
CA PRO A 736 37.16 -36.19 -28.84
C PRO A 736 37.81 -35.02 -28.10
N LEU A 737 38.37 -34.07 -28.85
CA LEU A 737 39.05 -32.88 -28.32
C LEU A 737 38.05 -31.74 -28.08
N GLY A 738 37.99 -31.25 -26.84
CA GLY A 738 37.23 -30.06 -26.47
C GLY A 738 38.14 -28.83 -26.32
N LEU A 739 38.06 -27.87 -27.23
CA LEU A 739 38.78 -26.60 -27.14
C LEU A 739 37.85 -25.51 -26.60
N SER A 740 38.32 -24.68 -25.66
CA SER A 740 37.54 -23.55 -25.17
C SER A 740 38.35 -22.29 -24.93
N CYS A 741 37.79 -21.13 -25.31
CA CYS A 741 38.32 -19.80 -25.04
C CYS A 741 37.24 -18.91 -24.40
N GLN A 742 37.63 -17.75 -23.87
CA GLN A 742 36.72 -16.79 -23.26
C GLN A 742 37.03 -15.38 -23.76
N LEU A 743 35.98 -14.64 -24.11
CA LEU A 743 36.04 -13.24 -24.57
C LEU A 743 35.55 -12.27 -23.48
N SER A 744 35.93 -11.00 -23.61
CA SER A 744 35.46 -9.91 -22.73
C SER A 744 33.97 -9.62 -22.92
N LYS A 745 33.40 -9.95 -24.08
CA LYS A 745 31.98 -9.80 -24.39
C LYS A 745 31.29 -11.13 -24.72
N SER A 746 30.01 -11.20 -24.38
CA SER A 746 29.12 -12.31 -24.76
C SER A 746 28.56 -12.10 -26.16
N ASN A 747 28.01 -13.13 -26.79
CA ASN A 747 27.31 -13.04 -28.10
C ASN A 747 28.16 -12.53 -29.29
N VAL A 748 29.48 -12.43 -29.12
CA VAL A 748 30.43 -12.19 -30.21
C VAL A 748 30.51 -13.41 -31.12
N CYS A 749 30.50 -13.20 -32.43
CA CYS A 749 30.71 -14.26 -33.41
C CYS A 749 32.20 -14.64 -33.44
N VAL A 750 32.49 -15.90 -33.08
CA VAL A 750 33.83 -16.49 -33.18
C VAL A 750 33.88 -17.48 -34.32
N ILE A 751 34.98 -17.46 -35.06
CA ILE A 751 35.25 -18.40 -36.15
C ILE A 751 36.36 -19.33 -35.71
N TRP A 752 36.07 -20.64 -35.69
CA TRP A 752 37.07 -21.68 -35.48
C TRP A 752 37.69 -22.09 -36.81
N LEU A 753 39.02 -22.11 -36.87
CA LEU A 753 39.79 -22.43 -38.06
C LEU A 753 40.72 -23.62 -37.78
N LYS A 754 40.84 -24.52 -38.76
CA LYS A 754 41.87 -25.56 -38.83
C LYS A 754 42.88 -25.18 -39.92
N ASN A 755 44.17 -25.31 -39.62
CA ASN A 755 45.28 -25.13 -40.57
C ASN A 755 45.15 -23.84 -41.41
N GLU A 756 45.01 -22.70 -40.72
CA GLU A 756 44.99 -21.34 -41.31
C GLU A 756 43.94 -21.04 -42.40
N GLY A 757 42.91 -21.88 -42.61
CA GLY A 757 41.91 -21.59 -43.65
C GLY A 757 40.69 -22.49 -43.75
N LEU A 758 40.68 -23.69 -43.13
CA LEU A 758 39.50 -24.56 -43.14
C LEU A 758 38.58 -24.18 -41.98
N ARG A 759 37.41 -23.60 -42.29
CA ARG A 759 36.37 -23.31 -41.31
C ARG A 759 35.69 -24.62 -40.87
N TYR A 760 35.54 -24.81 -39.57
CA TYR A 760 34.65 -25.85 -39.07
C TYR A 760 33.18 -25.50 -39.41
N SER A 761 32.41 -26.50 -39.83
CA SER A 761 30.95 -26.38 -39.99
C SER A 761 30.32 -26.01 -38.64
N LEU A 762 29.53 -24.93 -38.63
CA LEU A 762 28.94 -24.25 -37.47
C LEU A 762 28.44 -25.20 -36.35
N TYR A 763 28.94 -25.02 -35.12
CA TYR A 763 28.45 -25.66 -33.89
C TYR A 763 27.76 -24.64 -32.98
N ILE A 764 26.60 -25.00 -32.43
CA ILE A 764 25.73 -24.15 -31.61
C ILE A 764 26.30 -24.05 -30.18
N PRO A 765 26.37 -22.86 -29.56
CA PRO A 765 26.83 -22.75 -28.18
C PRO A 765 25.87 -23.47 -27.22
N HIS A 766 26.34 -24.55 -26.59
CA HIS A 766 25.70 -25.06 -25.38
C HIS A 766 25.84 -24.03 -24.25
N ARG A 767 24.71 -23.62 -23.64
CA ARG A 767 24.66 -22.73 -22.47
C ARG A 767 25.52 -23.28 -21.32
N VAL A 768 26.77 -22.82 -21.22
CA VAL A 768 27.56 -22.90 -19.99
C VAL A 768 28.46 -21.65 -19.93
N GLN A 769 28.05 -20.69 -19.10
CA GLN A 769 28.73 -19.41 -18.78
C GLN A 769 28.76 -18.34 -19.90
N PRO A 770 28.34 -17.09 -19.62
CA PRO A 770 28.47 -15.96 -20.56
C PRO A 770 29.92 -15.72 -21.01
N GLY A 771 30.13 -15.42 -22.31
CA GLY A 771 31.44 -15.12 -22.89
C GLY A 771 32.37 -16.31 -23.16
N ARG A 772 31.97 -17.56 -22.86
CA ARG A 772 32.76 -18.77 -23.13
C ARG A 772 32.34 -19.44 -24.44
N TYR A 773 33.34 -19.79 -25.26
CA TYR A 773 33.13 -20.44 -26.56
C TYR A 773 33.89 -21.75 -26.59
N THR A 774 33.21 -22.84 -27.00
CA THR A 774 33.77 -24.19 -27.01
C THR A 774 33.49 -24.86 -28.35
N ILE A 775 34.48 -25.55 -28.92
CA ILE A 775 34.30 -26.47 -30.04
C ILE A 775 34.71 -27.87 -29.62
N ARG A 776 33.97 -28.87 -30.10
CA ARG A 776 34.28 -30.29 -29.93
C ARG A 776 34.68 -30.86 -31.30
N ILE A 777 35.79 -31.58 -31.34
CA ILE A 777 36.34 -32.21 -32.54
C ILE A 777 36.35 -33.71 -32.31
N ASP A 778 35.45 -34.43 -32.98
CA ASP A 778 35.26 -35.87 -32.76
C ASP A 778 36.19 -36.75 -33.62
N ASP A 779 36.66 -36.29 -34.79
CA ASP A 779 37.54 -37.04 -35.70
C ASP A 779 38.95 -36.42 -35.75
N ILE A 780 39.85 -36.88 -34.87
CA ILE A 780 41.25 -36.42 -34.82
C ILE A 780 42.14 -37.47 -35.50
N HIS A 781 42.29 -37.36 -36.82
CA HIS A 781 43.14 -38.28 -37.58
C HIS A 781 44.61 -37.87 -37.56
N GLY A 782 45.44 -38.65 -36.86
CA GLY A 782 46.86 -39.00 -37.10
C GLY A 782 47.91 -37.98 -37.56
N GLN A 783 47.61 -36.68 -37.70
CA GLN A 783 48.53 -35.66 -38.20
C GLN A 783 48.50 -34.41 -37.31
N GLU A 784 49.67 -33.78 -37.17
CA GLU A 784 49.80 -32.47 -36.53
C GLU A 784 48.89 -31.46 -37.25
N SER A 785 48.10 -30.70 -36.49
CA SER A 785 47.19 -29.69 -37.05
C SER A 785 47.04 -28.49 -36.13
N SER A 786 47.09 -27.30 -36.71
CA SER A 786 46.92 -26.04 -35.99
C SER A 786 45.46 -25.64 -35.94
N HIS A 787 45.03 -25.13 -34.78
CA HIS A 787 43.65 -24.69 -34.59
C HIS A 787 43.65 -23.27 -34.02
N GLN A 788 42.82 -22.41 -34.60
CA GLN A 788 42.78 -20.99 -34.26
C GLN A 788 41.32 -20.56 -34.04
N VAL A 789 41.14 -19.49 -33.26
CA VAL A 789 39.86 -18.82 -33.08
C VAL A 789 40.03 -17.34 -33.42
N SER A 790 39.16 -16.81 -34.28
CA SER A 790 39.19 -15.41 -34.74
C SER A 790 37.89 -14.69 -34.38
N ILE A 791 38.00 -13.39 -34.09
CA ILE A 791 36.90 -12.47 -33.76
C ILE A 791 36.69 -11.54 -34.96
N GLY A 792 35.47 -11.44 -35.48
CA GLY A 792 35.10 -10.42 -36.49
C GLY A 792 35.83 -10.50 -37.85
N GLY A 793 36.69 -11.50 -38.06
CA GLY A 793 37.40 -11.72 -39.33
C GLY A 793 38.64 -10.84 -39.56
N THR A 794 39.09 -10.05 -38.58
CA THR A 794 40.18 -9.06 -38.79
C THR A 794 41.36 -9.15 -37.82
N GLU A 795 41.26 -9.84 -36.68
CA GLU A 795 42.44 -10.13 -35.83
C GLU A 795 42.57 -11.63 -35.54
N ILE A 796 43.78 -12.13 -35.76
CA ILE A 796 44.18 -13.53 -35.57
C ILE A 796 45.25 -13.52 -34.48
N PHE A 797 44.94 -14.03 -33.30
CA PHE A 797 45.95 -14.34 -32.29
C PHE A 797 46.11 -15.86 -32.22
N THR A 798 47.23 -16.34 -32.74
CA THR A 798 47.58 -17.74 -32.83
C THR A 798 48.26 -18.23 -31.56
N ASN A 799 47.83 -19.38 -31.05
CA ASN A 799 48.79 -20.36 -30.54
C ASN A 799 48.71 -21.51 -31.53
N GLU A 800 49.71 -21.65 -32.42
CA GLU A 800 49.90 -22.92 -33.10
C GLU A 800 50.15 -23.98 -32.03
N PHE A 801 49.42 -25.09 -32.10
CA PHE A 801 49.74 -26.25 -31.29
C PHE A 801 49.92 -27.47 -32.18
N ILE A 802 50.86 -28.31 -31.79
CA ILE A 802 51.24 -29.52 -32.50
C ILE A 802 50.56 -30.71 -31.80
N LEU A 803 49.74 -31.46 -32.54
CA LEU A 803 49.10 -32.68 -32.05
C LEU A 803 50.07 -33.86 -32.26
N SER A 804 50.87 -34.19 -31.24
CA SER A 804 51.83 -35.29 -31.28
C SER A 804 51.17 -36.62 -30.93
N PHE A 805 51.18 -37.59 -31.86
CA PHE A 805 50.68 -38.95 -31.63
C PHE A 805 51.80 -39.87 -31.12
N PHE A 806 51.64 -40.46 -29.93
CA PHE A 806 52.48 -41.59 -29.49
C PHE A 806 51.77 -42.92 -29.80
N LEU A 807 52.20 -43.59 -30.87
CA LEU A 807 51.87 -44.99 -31.12
C LEU A 807 52.67 -45.87 -30.15
N ILE A 808 52.06 -46.32 -29.06
CA ILE A 808 52.58 -47.47 -28.31
C ILE A 808 52.36 -48.70 -29.18
N ARG A 809 53.36 -49.09 -29.96
CA ARG A 809 53.42 -50.45 -30.53
C ARG A 809 53.78 -51.40 -29.39
N PHE A 810 52.81 -52.18 -28.92
CA PHE A 810 53.12 -53.44 -28.25
C PHE A 810 53.74 -54.38 -29.30
N SER A 811 54.99 -54.78 -29.10
CA SER A 811 55.61 -55.96 -29.70
C SER A 811 55.45 -57.15 -28.77
#